data_AF-A0A3B9HRE3-F1
#
_entry.id   AF-A0A3B9HRE3-F1
#
_cell.length_a   1.000
_cell.length_b   1.000
_cell.length_c   1.000
_cell.angle_alpha   90.00
_cell.angle_beta   90.00
_cell.angle_gamma   90.00
#
_symmetry.space_group_name_H-M   'P 1'
#
loop_
_entity.id
_entity.type
_entity.pdbx_description
1 polymer ?
#
loop_
_entity_poly.entity_id
_entity_poly.type
_entity_poly.pdbx_seq_one_letter_code
_entity_poly.pdbx_strand_id
1 'polypeptide(L)'
;MHNKSARPDGLTSINLSACCDNTVSITAGDNITARQPPNRARKQYSYLVRLLVLVTVAVSIFIISGCSGISKSKTLSTGPAQTYDDLEAGRMQGTVSADANGNPLKGAIIETFEKQAVADETGQYLLGPIPAGDYRVIARAAGYSLGVKDDVRVLSGRITENVNFRLPAQTDAHAPDFAVMALVPFYGTDGDTITVYCKGCGKTKGQVTFNGKSANIIDWNSQLDDRIVVQAPAEVETGPVRVIINGETSKETQPQQFIGKPVILRAEPTIAQGGQLITIYGRNFNPIDRFNRVKLKGADCMVTAVIDDKTLQVQLPVNAQTGLLSIRIESNEYQLDGISSQIITIKPILVHISPKRAIPGVPLTLYGYNFGDNRNNVKILFGTYEIAVTANDSFSDNKIIIKVPDNTVLAAGATSDVKVKVNAATSNALRFTAYNTANVTLAAYGMYDFSSSAVSSGGTLRIKSLAPTDRIAFLSVLSGDGTQDLDGDFYYSFTGYLGGNFDLIPVLPGSMRASTGRARLPLQTSNSSLVGPYVTAAASVRAALNEPASPTISLYFRNYSSADPWDYNNDILATATLKASSTRALVYYDSTLTGFTDNDATAIAEEFDRIYANLATACWDGLTRPPEGNIDDQPRIAIVVTPTLDAYRTAEGRMLVTSFDPRDKDPNQPHSAGTEMIYANPVGYTQNRANFYGGLAYSLSTMMYLNQKAAEATPWQNAGIGVFARQVAGYGFTQSDPQVVGYVSQYLQHSEKVSLNHWPEDRTDANFGMQYLFTQYLFDHCGGYSAISQLEKTDPINQYSGLEDVNNDLVTGAYTDFPKVSMREFFHNFCKALYCDDLGLVAGFIGYNKERHQFKNISLRGKVSGIDGLRGTLVGEPPVTTRIMPIKGYGCSVIEYSQGNWGDLEVTIDAMPSAGNFKTWVIYYSAEQIASSTIGQ
;
A
#
# COMPACT_ATOMS: atom_id res chain seq x y z
N MET A 1 37.15 2.50 42.40
CA MET A 1 38.15 3.36 43.07
C MET A 1 38.49 4.53 42.16
N HIS A 2 38.55 5.72 42.75
CA HIS A 2 39.09 7.02 42.30
C HIS A 2 39.28 7.40 40.81
N ASN A 3 38.40 8.33 40.41
CA ASN A 3 38.60 9.67 39.83
C ASN A 3 40.03 10.30 39.67
N LYS A 4 40.10 11.19 38.64
CA LYS A 4 40.91 12.44 38.42
C LYS A 4 42.08 12.41 37.42
N SER A 5 41.97 13.19 36.33
CA SER A 5 42.61 14.51 36.04
C SER A 5 44.05 14.40 35.47
N ALA A 6 44.55 15.17 34.50
CA ALA A 6 44.47 16.63 34.32
C ALA A 6 44.95 17.10 32.91
N ARG A 7 44.65 18.38 32.62
CA ARG A 7 45.12 19.35 31.58
C ARG A 7 46.68 19.55 31.59
N PRO A 8 47.34 20.55 30.91
CA PRO A 8 46.88 21.73 30.12
C PRO A 8 47.74 22.24 28.90
N ASP A 9 47.23 23.32 28.28
CA ASP A 9 47.88 24.52 27.67
C ASP A 9 48.64 24.52 26.32
N GLY A 10 48.34 25.57 25.51
CA GLY A 10 49.18 26.06 24.40
C GLY A 10 48.46 27.01 23.43
N LEU A 11 48.79 28.30 23.44
CA LEU A 11 48.19 29.46 22.76
C LEU A 11 48.77 29.80 21.37
N THR A 12 48.08 30.71 20.65
CA THR A 12 48.45 31.55 19.45
C THR A 12 48.31 30.89 18.05
N SER A 13 47.77 31.49 16.97
CA SER A 13 47.49 32.90 16.59
C SER A 13 46.48 33.03 15.41
N ILE A 14 45.57 34.02 15.48
CA ILE A 14 45.21 35.08 14.50
C ILE A 14 44.92 34.71 13.02
N ASN A 15 43.68 34.93 12.55
CA ASN A 15 43.37 35.99 11.56
C ASN A 15 41.87 36.38 11.48
N LEU A 16 41.66 37.68 11.32
CA LEU A 16 40.41 38.46 11.37
C LEU A 16 39.82 38.73 9.98
N SER A 17 38.50 38.95 9.93
CA SER A 17 37.78 39.93 9.09
C SER A 17 36.26 39.81 9.40
N ALA A 18 35.68 40.62 10.30
CA ALA A 18 35.03 41.93 10.05
C ALA A 18 33.79 41.82 9.14
N CYS A 19 32.59 42.33 9.48
CA CYS A 19 32.30 43.71 9.92
C CYS A 19 31.14 43.86 10.94
N CYS A 20 31.26 44.95 11.71
CA CYS A 20 30.30 45.67 12.55
C CYS A 20 29.16 46.31 11.71
N ASP A 21 28.00 46.72 12.24
CA ASP A 21 27.73 47.89 13.12
C ASP A 21 26.44 47.66 13.96
N ASN A 22 26.38 47.92 15.28
CA ASN A 22 26.17 49.21 15.99
C ASN A 22 24.86 49.95 15.56
N THR A 23 23.95 50.43 16.40
CA THR A 23 23.98 50.83 17.83
C THR A 23 22.54 51.22 18.33
N VAL A 24 22.27 50.97 19.62
CA VAL A 24 21.66 51.86 20.65
C VAL A 24 20.23 52.45 20.49
N SER A 25 19.36 52.16 21.47
CA SER A 25 18.81 53.16 22.41
C SER A 25 17.91 52.54 23.48
N ILE A 26 18.19 52.85 24.76
CA ILE A 26 17.39 52.53 25.95
C ILE A 26 16.70 53.82 26.41
N THR A 27 15.42 53.76 26.77
CA THR A 27 14.78 54.78 27.64
C THR A 27 13.85 54.11 28.63
N ALA A 28 13.94 54.51 29.90
CA ALA A 28 13.14 54.03 31.03
C ALA A 28 11.94 54.95 31.30
N GLY A 29 10.89 54.41 31.95
CA GLY A 29 9.76 55.17 32.46
C GLY A 29 8.75 54.28 33.20
N ASP A 30 8.66 54.47 34.51
CA ASP A 30 7.91 53.67 35.48
C ASP A 30 6.38 53.89 35.47
N ASN A 31 5.68 52.83 35.92
CA ASN A 31 4.67 52.80 36.98
C ASN A 31 3.15 52.62 36.68
N ILE A 32 2.59 51.65 37.44
CA ILE A 32 1.21 51.39 37.93
C ILE A 32 0.17 50.93 36.89
N THR A 33 -0.32 49.69 36.88
CA THR A 33 -1.17 49.09 37.92
C THR A 33 -1.42 47.60 37.66
N ALA A 34 -1.65 46.87 38.77
CA ALA A 34 -2.43 45.65 38.91
C ALA A 34 -1.77 44.26 38.66
N ARG A 35 -1.42 43.68 39.82
CA ARG A 35 -1.52 42.28 40.25
C ARG A 35 -0.37 41.31 39.93
N GLN A 36 0.23 40.91 41.05
CA GLN A 36 1.26 39.88 41.25
C GLN A 36 1.07 38.58 40.45
N PRO A 37 2.18 37.97 40.02
CA PRO A 37 2.28 36.54 39.75
C PRO A 37 2.51 35.78 41.08
N PRO A 38 2.01 34.54 41.21
CA PRO A 38 2.72 33.63 42.09
C PRO A 38 2.94 32.24 41.49
N ASN A 39 4.21 31.84 41.51
CA ASN A 39 4.69 30.56 42.03
C ASN A 39 3.74 29.35 41.84
N ARG A 40 4.03 28.51 40.84
CA ARG A 40 3.46 27.16 40.73
C ARG A 40 4.50 26.04 40.84
N ALA A 41 5.48 26.19 41.73
CA ALA A 41 6.11 25.04 42.42
C ALA A 41 5.30 24.65 43.68
N ARG A 42 3.97 24.76 43.60
CA ARG A 42 3.00 24.37 44.63
C ARG A 42 1.70 23.84 44.02
N LYS A 43 1.79 23.18 42.85
CA LYS A 43 0.61 22.63 42.13
C LYS A 43 0.68 21.19 41.67
N GLN A 44 1.74 20.45 41.97
CA GLN A 44 1.74 18.99 41.79
C GLN A 44 1.39 18.23 43.08
N TYR A 45 1.54 18.86 44.26
CA TYR A 45 1.09 18.28 45.54
C TYR A 45 -0.38 18.58 45.89
N SER A 46 -1.07 19.47 45.16
CA SER A 46 -2.49 19.81 45.42
C SER A 46 -3.50 19.09 44.53
N TYR A 47 -3.06 18.40 43.47
CA TYR A 47 -3.94 17.58 42.64
C TYR A 47 -4.09 16.16 43.22
N LEU A 48 -3.01 15.57 43.74
CA LEU A 48 -3.07 14.28 44.43
C LEU A 48 -3.86 14.34 45.74
N VAL A 49 -3.75 15.43 46.53
CA VAL A 49 -4.52 15.57 47.78
C VAL A 49 -5.99 15.96 47.54
N ARG A 50 -6.32 16.70 46.46
CA ARG A 50 -7.73 16.99 46.12
C ARG A 50 -8.43 15.84 45.41
N LEU A 51 -7.71 15.03 44.63
CA LEU A 51 -8.26 13.81 44.04
C LEU A 51 -8.48 12.74 45.13
N LEU A 52 -7.57 12.61 46.11
CA LEU A 52 -7.77 11.70 47.24
C LEU A 52 -8.95 12.14 48.12
N VAL A 53 -9.10 13.45 48.41
CA VAL A 53 -10.20 13.98 49.22
C VAL A 53 -11.55 13.92 48.49
N LEU A 54 -11.60 14.14 47.16
CA LEU A 54 -12.83 13.99 46.37
C LEU A 54 -13.25 12.52 46.22
N VAL A 55 -12.31 11.58 46.15
CA VAL A 55 -12.63 10.15 46.10
C VAL A 55 -13.08 9.64 47.47
N THR A 56 -12.51 10.10 48.59
CA THR A 56 -13.02 9.74 49.93
C THR A 56 -14.34 10.42 50.30
N VAL A 57 -14.66 11.62 49.78
CA VAL A 57 -15.97 12.28 50.04
C VAL A 57 -17.07 11.72 49.11
N ALA A 58 -16.74 11.32 47.88
CA ALA A 58 -17.70 10.63 47.00
C ALA A 58 -18.01 9.19 47.45
N VAL A 59 -17.07 8.50 48.10
CA VAL A 59 -17.26 7.16 48.66
C VAL A 59 -17.93 7.18 50.05
N SER A 60 -18.00 8.34 50.72
CA SER A 60 -18.64 8.48 52.06
C SER A 60 -20.08 9.01 52.05
N ILE A 61 -20.68 9.31 50.89
CA ILE A 61 -22.10 9.71 50.77
C ILE A 61 -22.99 8.57 50.26
N PHE A 62 -22.42 7.39 49.98
CA PHE A 62 -23.17 6.22 49.47
C PHE A 62 -23.52 5.16 50.52
N ILE A 63 -23.38 5.45 51.82
CA ILE A 63 -23.83 4.55 52.88
C ILE A 63 -24.52 5.39 53.96
N ILE A 64 -25.86 5.43 53.91
CA ILE A 64 -26.86 5.45 55.01
C ILE A 64 -28.19 5.96 54.43
N SER A 65 -29.28 5.24 54.75
CA SER A 65 -30.70 5.51 54.45
C SER A 65 -31.18 5.38 53.00
N GLY A 66 -31.48 4.13 52.62
CA GLY A 66 -32.58 3.85 51.68
C GLY A 66 -33.95 4.13 52.32
N CYS A 67 -34.94 4.30 51.44
CA CYS A 67 -36.38 4.52 51.65
C CYS A 67 -36.81 5.97 52.00
N SER A 68 -37.35 6.69 50.99
CA SER A 68 -38.75 7.17 50.95
C SER A 68 -38.93 8.29 49.92
N GLY A 69 -39.63 7.97 48.83
CA GLY A 69 -40.11 8.94 47.84
C GLY A 69 -41.55 8.61 47.48
N ILE A 70 -42.49 9.01 48.33
CA ILE A 70 -43.92 8.99 48.09
C ILE A 70 -44.23 10.02 46.99
N SER A 71 -44.84 9.62 45.89
CA SER A 71 -45.50 10.56 44.97
C SER A 71 -47.00 10.57 45.26
N LYS A 72 -47.53 11.72 45.71
CA LYS A 72 -48.97 11.99 45.75
C LYS A 72 -49.34 12.95 44.60
N SER A 73 -50.24 12.45 43.77
CA SER A 73 -51.23 13.13 42.92
C SER A 73 -50.80 14.32 42.04
N LYS A 74 -50.91 14.14 40.73
CA LYS A 74 -51.50 15.17 39.84
C LYS A 74 -52.14 14.54 38.60
N THR A 75 -53.47 14.51 38.66
CA THR A 75 -54.48 14.74 37.58
C THR A 75 -54.16 14.33 36.13
N LEU A 76 -55.06 13.48 35.62
CA LEU A 76 -55.47 13.26 34.23
C LEU A 76 -55.06 14.37 33.23
N SER A 77 -54.30 13.98 32.22
CA SER A 77 -54.27 14.65 30.91
C SER A 77 -54.32 13.58 29.82
N THR A 78 -55.36 13.67 29.02
CA THR A 78 -55.71 12.84 27.86
C THR A 78 -54.67 12.97 26.73
N GLY A 79 -54.15 11.82 26.27
CA GLY A 79 -53.40 11.70 25.00
C GLY A 79 -52.76 10.32 24.89
N PRO A 80 -52.86 9.60 23.75
CA PRO A 80 -52.27 8.27 23.62
C PRO A 80 -50.79 8.41 23.30
N ALA A 81 -49.92 8.07 24.23
CA ALA A 81 -48.52 7.82 23.91
C ALA A 81 -48.40 6.34 23.51
N GLN A 82 -48.31 6.09 22.20
CA GLN A 82 -47.91 4.79 21.68
C GLN A 82 -46.44 4.56 22.04
N THR A 83 -46.19 3.64 22.96
CA THR A 83 -44.89 3.01 23.13
C THR A 83 -44.81 1.84 22.15
N TYR A 84 -43.78 1.84 21.29
CA TYR A 84 -43.40 0.68 20.49
C TYR A 84 -43.18 -0.52 21.43
N ASP A 85 -44.09 -1.50 21.38
CA ASP A 85 -43.91 -2.79 22.01
C ASP A 85 -42.87 -3.55 21.19
N ASP A 86 -41.79 -3.99 21.84
CA ASP A 86 -40.81 -4.89 21.22
C ASP A 86 -41.55 -6.21 20.95
N LEU A 87 -42.03 -6.38 19.72
CA LEU A 87 -42.84 -7.52 19.25
C LEU A 87 -42.12 -8.88 19.31
N GLU A 88 -40.93 -8.93 19.92
CA GLU A 88 -40.11 -10.12 20.18
C GLU A 88 -39.99 -10.48 21.70
N ALA A 89 -40.52 -9.63 22.60
CA ALA A 89 -40.44 -9.82 24.05
C ALA A 89 -41.82 -9.87 24.75
N GLY A 90 -41.94 -10.68 25.79
CA GLY A 90 -43.13 -10.77 26.65
C GLY A 90 -42.86 -10.29 28.09
N ARG A 91 -43.87 -10.43 28.95
CA ARG A 91 -43.79 -10.14 30.40
C ARG A 91 -44.42 -11.27 31.21
N MET A 92 -44.12 -11.35 32.50
CA MET A 92 -44.74 -12.27 33.45
C MET A 92 -45.40 -11.49 34.57
N GLN A 93 -46.59 -11.89 35.00
CA GLN A 93 -47.31 -11.29 36.11
C GLN A 93 -47.80 -12.35 37.09
N GLY A 94 -47.74 -12.01 38.38
CA GLY A 94 -48.27 -12.86 39.44
C GLY A 94 -48.27 -12.16 40.79
N THR A 95 -48.57 -12.93 41.83
CA THR A 95 -48.52 -12.51 43.23
C THR A 95 -47.52 -13.33 44.04
N VAL A 96 -46.93 -12.74 45.07
CA VAL A 96 -46.08 -13.42 46.05
C VAL A 96 -46.71 -13.32 47.44
N SER A 97 -46.85 -14.45 48.13
CA SER A 97 -47.50 -14.55 49.45
C SER A 97 -46.73 -15.44 50.43
N ALA A 98 -46.95 -15.25 51.72
CA ALA A 98 -46.20 -15.90 52.81
C ALA A 98 -46.63 -17.35 53.12
N ASP A 99 -47.91 -17.68 52.94
CA ASP A 99 -48.46 -18.96 53.39
C ASP A 99 -49.79 -19.33 52.70
N ALA A 100 -50.44 -20.40 53.16
CA ALA A 100 -51.75 -20.84 52.69
C ALA A 100 -52.84 -19.76 52.85
N ASN A 101 -52.70 -18.89 53.86
CA ASN A 101 -53.66 -17.85 54.23
C ASN A 101 -53.60 -16.61 53.30
N GLY A 102 -52.60 -16.53 52.42
CA GLY A 102 -52.57 -15.57 51.32
C GLY A 102 -52.05 -14.17 51.70
N ASN A 103 -51.33 -14.03 52.82
CA ASN A 103 -50.75 -12.74 53.21
C ASN A 103 -49.73 -12.26 52.16
N PRO A 104 -49.90 -11.07 51.55
CA PRO A 104 -49.02 -10.59 50.49
C PRO A 104 -47.62 -10.24 51.02
N LEU A 105 -46.59 -10.55 50.24
CA LEU A 105 -45.20 -10.24 50.56
C LEU A 105 -44.71 -9.02 49.80
N LYS A 106 -44.83 -7.85 50.43
CA LYS A 106 -44.28 -6.58 49.93
C LYS A 106 -42.75 -6.67 49.84
N GLY A 107 -42.20 -6.22 48.72
CA GLY A 107 -40.75 -6.15 48.52
C GLY A 107 -40.09 -7.50 48.20
N ALA A 108 -40.87 -8.57 47.98
CA ALA A 108 -40.33 -9.81 47.45
C ALA A 108 -39.69 -9.56 46.07
N ILE A 109 -38.53 -10.16 45.82
CA ILE A 109 -37.81 -10.04 44.55
C ILE A 109 -38.11 -11.27 43.71
N ILE A 110 -38.53 -11.04 42.47
CA ILE A 110 -38.80 -12.07 41.47
C ILE A 110 -37.78 -11.90 40.36
N GLU A 111 -37.06 -12.97 40.03
CA GLU A 111 -35.96 -12.90 39.10
C GLU A 111 -35.87 -14.10 38.17
N THR A 112 -35.42 -13.83 36.95
CA THR A 112 -34.88 -14.82 36.01
C THR A 112 -33.36 -14.63 35.92
N PHE A 113 -32.69 -15.40 35.06
CA PHE A 113 -31.28 -15.19 34.76
C PHE A 113 -30.94 -13.80 34.22
N GLU A 114 -31.92 -13.05 33.69
CA GLU A 114 -31.69 -11.82 32.92
C GLU A 114 -32.35 -10.56 33.51
N LYS A 115 -33.43 -10.70 34.29
CA LYS A 115 -34.23 -9.58 34.80
C LYS A 115 -34.73 -9.83 36.22
N GLN A 116 -35.00 -8.75 36.93
CA GLN A 116 -35.65 -8.77 38.24
C GLN A 116 -36.85 -7.82 38.30
N ALA A 117 -37.81 -8.14 39.15
CA ALA A 117 -38.96 -7.32 39.52
C ALA A 117 -39.17 -7.39 41.04
N VAL A 118 -39.86 -6.39 41.58
CA VAL A 118 -40.15 -6.31 43.02
C VAL A 118 -41.66 -6.27 43.20
N ALA A 119 -42.17 -7.10 44.12
CA ALA A 119 -43.59 -7.15 44.46
C ALA A 119 -44.02 -5.88 45.22
N ASP A 120 -45.19 -5.35 44.87
CA ASP A 120 -45.79 -4.17 45.51
C ASP A 120 -46.44 -4.48 46.87
N GLU A 121 -47.18 -3.53 47.43
CA GLU A 121 -47.84 -3.67 48.75
C GLU A 121 -48.90 -4.77 48.79
N THR A 122 -49.44 -5.16 47.64
CA THR A 122 -50.41 -6.25 47.48
C THR A 122 -49.74 -7.57 47.08
N GLY A 123 -48.41 -7.60 47.03
CA GLY A 123 -47.63 -8.76 46.61
C GLY A 123 -47.65 -8.98 45.09
N GLN A 124 -48.23 -8.07 44.30
CA GLN A 124 -48.26 -8.19 42.83
C GLN A 124 -46.93 -7.75 42.23
N TYR A 125 -46.50 -8.44 41.18
CA TYR A 125 -45.31 -8.07 40.42
C TYR A 125 -45.55 -8.19 38.92
N LEU A 126 -44.78 -7.42 38.13
CA LEU A 126 -44.70 -7.51 36.69
C LEU A 126 -43.23 -7.57 36.27
N LEU A 127 -42.79 -8.71 35.73
CA LEU A 127 -41.42 -8.99 35.32
C LEU A 127 -41.29 -8.95 33.79
N GLY A 128 -40.48 -8.05 33.27
CA GLY A 128 -40.21 -7.91 31.84
C GLY A 128 -39.95 -6.45 31.42
N PRO A 129 -39.77 -6.18 30.11
CA PRO A 129 -39.81 -7.14 29.00
C PRO A 129 -38.63 -8.13 29.01
N ILE A 130 -38.89 -9.37 28.58
CA ILE A 130 -37.93 -10.48 28.42
C ILE A 130 -38.22 -11.25 27.11
N PRO A 131 -37.20 -11.79 26.41
CA PRO A 131 -37.42 -12.55 25.18
C PRO A 131 -38.43 -13.70 25.34
N ALA A 132 -39.07 -14.10 24.24
CA ALA A 132 -39.92 -15.28 24.25
C ALA A 132 -39.10 -16.55 24.50
N GLY A 133 -39.56 -17.41 25.41
CA GLY A 133 -38.82 -18.61 25.84
C GLY A 133 -39.41 -19.24 27.10
N ASP A 134 -38.84 -20.35 27.53
CA ASP A 134 -39.18 -21.01 28.80
C ASP A 134 -38.17 -20.61 29.86
N TYR A 135 -38.65 -20.13 31.00
CA TYR A 135 -37.80 -19.58 32.06
C TYR A 135 -38.02 -20.31 33.38
N ARG A 136 -36.91 -20.53 34.10
CA ARG A 136 -36.93 -20.71 35.55
C ARG A 136 -37.07 -19.34 36.20
N VAL A 137 -38.06 -19.20 37.07
CA VAL A 137 -38.36 -17.97 37.80
C VAL A 137 -38.22 -18.23 39.29
N ILE A 138 -37.44 -17.39 39.96
CA ILE A 138 -37.14 -17.48 41.39
C ILE A 138 -37.79 -16.30 42.10
N ALA A 139 -38.50 -16.56 43.18
CA ALA A 139 -39.02 -15.52 44.06
C ALA A 139 -38.42 -15.67 45.46
N ARG A 140 -37.97 -14.57 46.04
CA ARG A 140 -37.35 -14.55 47.38
C ARG A 140 -37.75 -13.32 48.17
N ALA A 141 -37.76 -13.45 49.49
CA ALA A 141 -38.03 -12.36 50.41
C ALA A 141 -37.27 -12.61 51.72
N ALA A 142 -36.82 -11.55 52.39
CA ALA A 142 -36.10 -11.69 53.65
C ALA A 142 -36.96 -12.40 54.71
N GLY A 143 -36.42 -13.45 55.33
CA GLY A 143 -37.11 -14.29 56.30
C GLY A 143 -37.92 -15.45 55.70
N TYR A 144 -37.91 -15.63 54.38
CA TYR A 144 -38.70 -16.65 53.68
C TYR A 144 -37.83 -17.49 52.75
N SER A 145 -38.07 -18.80 52.76
CA SER A 145 -37.43 -19.72 51.83
C SER A 145 -37.85 -19.43 50.40
N LEU A 146 -36.91 -19.55 49.46
CA LEU A 146 -37.15 -19.18 48.07
C LEU A 146 -38.18 -20.10 47.39
N GLY A 147 -38.94 -19.51 46.47
CA GLY A 147 -39.89 -20.18 45.59
C GLY A 147 -39.30 -20.31 44.20
N VAL A 148 -39.49 -21.46 43.57
CA VAL A 148 -39.02 -21.72 42.20
C VAL A 148 -40.18 -22.21 41.36
N LYS A 149 -40.29 -21.68 40.15
CA LYS A 149 -41.13 -22.23 39.09
C LYS A 149 -40.27 -22.46 37.86
N ASP A 150 -40.26 -23.70 37.40
CA ASP A 150 -39.66 -24.10 36.13
C ASP A 150 -40.66 -23.94 34.99
N ASP A 151 -40.13 -23.92 33.75
CA ASP A 151 -40.91 -23.97 32.51
C ASP A 151 -42.01 -22.90 32.40
N VAL A 152 -41.74 -21.69 32.93
CA VAL A 152 -42.66 -20.56 32.77
C VAL A 152 -42.50 -20.01 31.35
N ARG A 153 -43.43 -20.39 30.48
CA ARG A 153 -43.45 -19.96 29.08
C ARG A 153 -43.78 -18.47 28.97
N VAL A 154 -42.88 -17.72 28.34
CA VAL A 154 -43.09 -16.34 27.92
C VAL A 154 -43.32 -16.33 26.41
N LEU A 155 -44.42 -15.71 26.00
CA LEU A 155 -44.75 -15.50 24.60
C LEU A 155 -44.53 -14.03 24.23
N SER A 156 -44.05 -13.82 23.01
CA SER A 156 -43.80 -12.47 22.52
C SER A 156 -45.06 -11.60 22.52
N GLY A 157 -44.93 -10.35 22.95
CA GLY A 157 -46.01 -9.35 23.03
C GLY A 157 -47.12 -9.70 24.03
N ARG A 158 -46.93 -10.70 24.90
CA ARG A 158 -47.94 -11.14 25.87
C ARG A 158 -47.47 -11.05 27.30
N ILE A 159 -48.44 -10.96 28.22
CA ILE A 159 -48.22 -11.15 29.65
C ILE A 159 -48.59 -12.59 29.99
N THR A 160 -47.63 -13.36 30.49
CA THR A 160 -47.87 -14.66 31.12
C THR A 160 -48.39 -14.40 32.53
N GLU A 161 -49.70 -14.51 32.71
CA GLU A 161 -50.39 -14.28 33.97
C GLU A 161 -50.31 -15.49 34.92
N ASN A 162 -50.71 -15.31 36.18
CA ASN A 162 -50.84 -16.36 37.20
C ASN A 162 -49.52 -17.06 37.60
N VAL A 163 -48.38 -16.38 37.43
CA VAL A 163 -47.07 -16.86 37.90
C VAL A 163 -46.94 -16.58 39.41
N ASN A 164 -47.81 -17.18 40.21
CA ASN A 164 -47.91 -16.88 41.63
C ASN A 164 -46.93 -17.71 42.47
N PHE A 165 -46.35 -17.13 43.52
CA PHE A 165 -45.43 -17.78 44.46
C PHE A 165 -45.99 -17.79 45.89
N ARG A 166 -45.71 -18.87 46.60
CA ARG A 166 -45.90 -18.98 48.05
C ARG A 166 -44.54 -19.28 48.67
N LEU A 167 -44.06 -18.38 49.53
CA LEU A 167 -42.73 -18.45 50.14
C LEU A 167 -42.89 -18.80 51.62
N PRO A 168 -42.59 -20.04 52.06
CA PRO A 168 -42.73 -20.42 53.46
C PRO A 168 -41.68 -19.71 54.32
N ALA A 169 -42.00 -19.42 55.58
CA ALA A 169 -41.05 -18.82 56.52
C ALA A 169 -39.80 -19.71 56.67
N GLN A 170 -38.61 -19.09 56.62
CA GLN A 170 -37.35 -19.80 56.75
C GLN A 170 -36.94 -19.91 58.22
N THR A 171 -36.25 -20.99 58.58
CA THR A 171 -35.66 -21.17 59.92
C THR A 171 -34.15 -20.95 59.90
N ASP A 172 -33.54 -20.74 61.07
CA ASP A 172 -32.08 -20.62 61.21
C ASP A 172 -31.35 -21.94 60.92
N ALA A 173 -32.00 -23.08 61.17
CA ALA A 173 -31.49 -24.40 60.82
C ALA A 173 -31.63 -24.67 59.32
N HIS A 174 -30.71 -25.45 58.75
CA HIS A 174 -30.84 -25.95 57.38
C HIS A 174 -31.87 -27.09 57.34
N ALA A 175 -32.61 -27.18 56.23
CA ALA A 175 -33.56 -28.24 55.98
C ALA A 175 -32.83 -29.55 55.65
N PRO A 176 -33.35 -30.73 56.03
CA PRO A 176 -32.73 -32.01 55.70
C PRO A 176 -32.70 -32.30 54.19
N ASP A 177 -33.44 -31.56 53.36
CA ASP A 177 -33.53 -31.66 51.90
C ASP A 177 -33.04 -30.41 51.18
N PHE A 178 -32.17 -29.60 51.82
CA PHE A 178 -31.63 -28.39 51.22
C PHE A 178 -30.98 -28.63 49.85
N ALA A 179 -31.20 -27.75 48.89
CA ALA A 179 -30.86 -28.00 47.48
C ALA A 179 -30.41 -26.74 46.74
N VAL A 180 -29.43 -26.88 45.83
CA VAL A 180 -29.03 -25.80 44.93
C VAL A 180 -30.01 -25.73 43.76
N MET A 181 -30.69 -24.59 43.65
CA MET A 181 -31.76 -24.38 42.68
C MET A 181 -31.29 -23.63 41.43
N ALA A 182 -30.33 -22.71 41.53
CA ALA A 182 -29.79 -21.97 40.39
C ALA A 182 -28.46 -21.30 40.71
N LEU A 183 -27.73 -20.96 39.64
CA LEU A 183 -26.48 -20.19 39.66
C LEU A 183 -26.66 -18.95 38.80
N VAL A 184 -26.30 -17.77 39.33
CA VAL A 184 -26.40 -16.50 38.60
C VAL A 184 -25.10 -15.68 38.76
N PRO A 185 -24.30 -15.49 37.70
CA PRO A 185 -24.38 -16.20 36.42
C PRO A 185 -24.03 -17.69 36.57
N PHE A 186 -24.45 -18.54 35.62
CA PHE A 186 -24.10 -19.97 35.58
C PHE A 186 -22.79 -20.26 34.83
N TYR A 187 -22.07 -19.21 34.41
CA TYR A 187 -20.77 -19.29 33.75
C TYR A 187 -19.85 -18.18 34.26
N GLY A 188 -18.53 -18.36 34.11
CA GLY A 188 -17.55 -17.36 34.54
C GLY A 188 -16.13 -17.87 34.57
N THR A 189 -15.23 -17.07 35.14
CA THR A 189 -13.82 -17.41 35.34
C THR A 189 -13.41 -17.22 36.81
N ASP A 190 -12.13 -17.39 37.08
CA ASP A 190 -11.54 -17.33 38.42
C ASP A 190 -11.90 -16.01 39.11
N GLY A 191 -12.46 -16.08 40.33
CA GLY A 191 -12.81 -14.90 41.13
C GLY A 191 -14.12 -14.20 40.76
N ASP A 192 -14.81 -14.61 39.70
CA ASP A 192 -16.13 -14.05 39.34
C ASP A 192 -17.12 -14.26 40.50
N THR A 193 -17.95 -13.25 40.75
CA THR A 193 -18.96 -13.32 41.82
C THR A 193 -20.21 -14.04 41.33
N ILE A 194 -20.53 -15.14 41.98
CA ILE A 194 -21.65 -16.03 41.66
C ILE A 194 -22.65 -16.02 42.80
N THR A 195 -23.93 -15.82 42.47
CA THR A 195 -25.03 -16.04 43.39
C THR A 195 -25.52 -17.47 43.27
N VAL A 196 -25.54 -18.19 44.39
CA VAL A 196 -26.04 -19.57 44.52
C VAL A 196 -27.37 -19.51 45.27
N TYR A 197 -28.44 -19.83 44.57
CA TYR A 197 -29.78 -19.95 45.16
C TYR A 197 -29.93 -21.33 45.78
N CYS A 198 -29.92 -21.39 47.10
CA CYS A 198 -29.80 -22.61 47.89
C CYS A 198 -31.02 -22.72 48.80
N LYS A 199 -32.03 -23.48 48.37
CA LYS A 199 -33.30 -23.60 49.08
C LYS A 199 -33.08 -24.35 50.40
N GLY A 200 -33.51 -23.77 51.51
CA GLY A 200 -33.47 -24.38 52.84
C GLY A 200 -32.09 -24.40 53.49
N CYS A 201 -31.17 -23.51 53.10
CA CYS A 201 -29.76 -23.62 53.52
C CYS A 201 -29.45 -22.98 54.89
N GLY A 202 -30.44 -22.30 55.49
CA GLY A 202 -30.35 -21.77 56.87
C GLY A 202 -29.23 -20.73 57.06
N LYS A 203 -28.95 -20.36 58.32
CA LYS A 203 -27.89 -19.37 58.67
C LYS A 203 -26.53 -20.00 58.96
N THR A 204 -26.48 -21.30 59.22
CA THR A 204 -25.22 -21.97 59.58
C THR A 204 -24.32 -22.01 58.36
N LYS A 205 -23.23 -21.23 58.39
CA LYS A 205 -22.27 -21.13 57.29
C LYS A 205 -21.64 -22.51 57.02
N GLY A 206 -21.82 -22.99 55.79
CA GLY A 206 -21.21 -24.20 55.26
C GLY A 206 -20.10 -23.91 54.26
N GLN A 207 -19.96 -24.76 53.25
CA GLN A 207 -19.03 -24.61 52.13
C GLN A 207 -19.81 -24.63 50.81
N VAL A 208 -19.28 -23.93 49.80
CA VAL A 208 -19.73 -24.03 48.41
C VAL A 208 -18.55 -24.53 47.58
N THR A 209 -18.77 -25.57 46.79
CA THR A 209 -17.73 -26.14 45.92
C THR A 209 -18.14 -26.09 44.45
N PHE A 210 -17.18 -25.81 43.58
CA PHE A 210 -17.31 -25.82 42.12
C PHE A 210 -16.43 -26.95 41.60
N ASN A 211 -17.05 -28.01 41.07
CA ASN A 211 -16.37 -29.24 40.69
C ASN A 211 -15.43 -29.76 41.80
N GLY A 212 -15.87 -29.70 43.06
CA GLY A 212 -15.09 -30.09 44.24
C GLY A 212 -14.08 -29.05 44.76
N LYS A 213 -13.83 -27.94 44.05
CA LYS A 213 -12.96 -26.84 44.54
C LYS A 213 -13.74 -25.85 45.40
N SER A 214 -13.23 -25.51 46.57
CA SER A 214 -13.91 -24.59 47.51
C SER A 214 -13.92 -23.15 47.02
N ALA A 215 -15.10 -22.54 46.94
CA ALA A 215 -15.29 -21.14 46.64
C ALA A 215 -15.08 -20.24 47.87
N ASN A 216 -14.75 -18.96 47.64
CA ASN A 216 -14.69 -17.97 48.71
C ASN A 216 -16.10 -17.41 48.98
N ILE A 217 -16.61 -17.56 50.21
CA ILE A 217 -17.96 -17.10 50.56
C ILE A 217 -17.92 -15.62 50.95
N ILE A 218 -18.68 -14.79 50.22
CA ILE A 218 -18.89 -13.36 50.50
C ILE A 218 -20.06 -13.17 51.46
N ASP A 219 -21.20 -13.76 51.16
CA ASP A 219 -22.42 -13.68 51.97
C ASP A 219 -23.07 -15.07 52.06
N TRP A 220 -23.48 -15.45 53.27
CA TRP A 220 -24.17 -16.71 53.52
C TRP A 220 -25.57 -16.42 54.06
N ASN A 221 -26.54 -16.34 53.17
CA ASN A 221 -27.97 -16.30 53.49
C ASN A 221 -28.31 -15.32 54.63
N SER A 222 -27.69 -14.14 54.63
CA SER A 222 -27.76 -13.21 55.78
C SER A 222 -29.17 -12.65 55.99
N GLN A 223 -29.99 -12.64 54.93
CA GLN A 223 -31.37 -12.19 54.94
C GLN A 223 -32.39 -13.32 55.16
N LEU A 224 -31.97 -14.58 55.33
CA LEU A 224 -32.86 -15.74 55.32
C LEU A 224 -33.76 -15.75 54.07
N ASP A 225 -33.16 -15.52 52.89
CA ASP A 225 -33.82 -15.50 51.59
C ASP A 225 -33.25 -16.56 50.62
N ASP A 226 -32.57 -17.57 51.18
CA ASP A 226 -31.91 -18.69 50.50
C ASP A 226 -30.86 -18.28 49.45
N ARG A 227 -30.26 -17.09 49.61
CA ARG A 227 -29.24 -16.54 48.72
C ARG A 227 -27.85 -16.65 49.33
N ILE A 228 -26.91 -17.27 48.60
CA ILE A 228 -25.50 -17.33 48.97
C ILE A 228 -24.70 -16.61 47.89
N VAL A 229 -23.76 -15.73 48.26
CA VAL A 229 -22.88 -15.03 47.32
C VAL A 229 -21.46 -15.52 47.53
N VAL A 230 -20.81 -15.98 46.46
CA VAL A 230 -19.46 -16.54 46.49
C VAL A 230 -18.59 -15.95 45.37
N GLN A 231 -17.28 -16.05 45.49
CA GLN A 231 -16.36 -15.90 44.36
C GLN A 231 -15.93 -17.28 43.88
N ALA A 232 -16.01 -17.51 42.57
CA ALA A 232 -15.54 -18.74 41.95
C ALA A 232 -14.06 -19.01 42.34
N PRO A 233 -13.68 -20.27 42.60
CA PRO A 233 -12.33 -20.62 43.03
C PRO A 233 -11.28 -20.27 41.97
N ALA A 234 -10.02 -20.18 42.40
CA ALA A 234 -8.90 -20.15 41.45
C ALA A 234 -8.87 -21.44 40.63
N GLU A 235 -8.53 -21.30 39.36
CA GLU A 235 -8.57 -22.39 38.39
C GLU A 235 -9.92 -23.10 38.31
N VAL A 236 -11.02 -22.34 38.24
CA VAL A 236 -12.36 -22.92 38.21
C VAL A 236 -12.52 -23.84 36.99
N GLU A 237 -13.03 -25.03 37.24
CA GLU A 237 -13.32 -26.03 36.21
C GLU A 237 -14.84 -26.11 35.97
N THR A 238 -15.23 -26.37 34.72
CA THR A 238 -16.63 -26.68 34.38
C THR A 238 -17.08 -27.90 35.16
N GLY A 239 -18.22 -27.82 35.83
CA GLY A 239 -18.75 -28.94 36.59
C GLY A 239 -19.82 -28.57 37.62
N PRO A 240 -20.25 -29.54 38.45
CA PRO A 240 -21.33 -29.35 39.40
C PRO A 240 -20.96 -28.38 40.53
N VAL A 241 -21.89 -27.52 40.91
CA VAL A 241 -21.81 -26.70 42.13
C VAL A 241 -22.60 -27.38 43.24
N ARG A 242 -21.97 -27.56 44.41
CA ARG A 242 -22.58 -28.17 45.60
C ARG A 242 -22.46 -27.27 46.82
N VAL A 243 -23.48 -27.30 47.66
CA VAL A 243 -23.44 -26.69 49.00
C VAL A 243 -23.31 -27.79 50.05
N ILE A 244 -22.41 -27.62 51.01
CA ILE A 244 -22.11 -28.60 52.05
C ILE A 244 -22.31 -27.96 53.42
N ILE A 245 -23.19 -28.52 54.25
CA ILE A 245 -23.54 -28.00 55.57
C ILE A 245 -23.40 -29.15 56.57
N ASN A 246 -22.58 -28.98 57.61
CA ASN A 246 -22.31 -30.00 58.64
C ASN A 246 -21.91 -31.39 58.06
N GLY A 247 -21.27 -31.42 56.90
CA GLY A 247 -20.87 -32.66 56.21
C GLY A 247 -21.94 -33.26 55.30
N GLU A 248 -23.17 -32.76 55.31
CA GLU A 248 -24.21 -33.13 54.34
C GLU A 248 -24.06 -32.33 53.05
N THR A 249 -24.27 -32.97 51.89
CA THR A 249 -24.27 -32.32 50.57
C THR A 249 -25.69 -32.00 50.13
N SER A 250 -25.86 -30.90 49.39
CA SER A 250 -27.13 -30.46 48.81
C SER A 250 -27.81 -31.54 47.97
N LYS A 251 -29.15 -31.61 48.04
CA LYS A 251 -30.00 -32.72 47.56
C LYS A 251 -30.87 -32.34 46.36
N GLU A 252 -30.33 -31.53 45.44
CA GLU A 252 -30.99 -31.21 44.17
C GLU A 252 -31.17 -32.44 43.25
N THR A 253 -32.32 -32.50 42.56
CA THR A 253 -32.66 -33.58 41.60
C THR A 253 -31.63 -33.68 40.47
N GLN A 254 -31.11 -32.54 40.01
CA GLN A 254 -30.01 -32.48 39.05
C GLN A 254 -28.98 -31.45 39.52
N PRO A 255 -27.67 -31.80 39.54
CA PRO A 255 -26.62 -30.87 39.95
C PRO A 255 -26.59 -29.66 39.02
N GLN A 256 -26.61 -28.45 39.60
CA GLN A 256 -26.44 -27.23 38.82
C GLN A 256 -25.01 -27.15 38.28
N GLN A 257 -24.86 -26.99 36.97
CA GLN A 257 -23.57 -26.93 36.29
C GLN A 257 -23.09 -25.48 36.22
N PHE A 258 -21.84 -25.25 36.64
CA PHE A 258 -21.13 -24.02 36.34
C PHE A 258 -20.24 -24.23 35.11
N ILE A 259 -20.27 -23.29 34.17
CA ILE A 259 -19.48 -23.35 32.95
C ILE A 259 -18.28 -22.41 33.08
N GLY A 260 -17.09 -22.98 33.22
CA GLY A 260 -15.86 -22.21 33.25
C GLY A 260 -15.51 -21.65 31.87
N LYS A 261 -14.97 -20.42 31.80
CA LYS A 261 -14.39 -19.88 30.56
C LYS A 261 -13.29 -20.82 30.04
N PRO A 262 -13.21 -21.07 28.72
CA PRO A 262 -12.13 -21.86 28.14
C PRO A 262 -10.81 -21.09 28.30
N VAL A 263 -9.75 -21.77 28.75
CA VAL A 263 -8.43 -21.16 28.94
C VAL A 263 -7.39 -21.96 28.19
N ILE A 264 -6.59 -21.31 27.34
CA ILE A 264 -5.41 -21.90 26.72
C ILE A 264 -4.19 -21.61 27.60
N LEU A 265 -3.52 -22.68 28.05
CA LEU A 265 -2.33 -22.60 28.90
C LEU A 265 -1.03 -22.81 28.11
N ARG A 266 -1.01 -23.73 27.13
CA ARG A 266 0.11 -23.89 26.17
C ARG A 266 -0.40 -24.44 24.84
N ALA A 267 0.42 -24.33 23.81
CA ALA A 267 0.18 -24.98 22.53
C ALA A 267 1.51 -25.48 21.94
N GLU A 268 1.48 -26.66 21.33
CA GLU A 268 2.67 -27.31 20.78
C GLU A 268 2.45 -27.86 19.36
N PRO A 269 3.39 -27.60 18.42
CA PRO A 269 4.57 -26.75 18.58
C PRO A 269 4.23 -25.24 18.59
N THR A 270 5.05 -24.44 19.30
CA THR A 270 4.95 -22.97 19.30
C THR A 270 5.52 -22.31 18.04
N ILE A 271 6.35 -23.06 17.28
CA ILE A 271 6.82 -22.70 15.94
C ILE A 271 6.24 -23.69 14.94
N ALA A 272 5.40 -23.21 14.02
CA ALA A 272 4.64 -24.04 13.10
C ALA A 272 4.68 -23.53 11.65
N GLN A 273 4.11 -24.28 10.72
CA GLN A 273 3.82 -23.87 9.35
C GLN A 273 2.30 -23.79 9.13
N GLY A 274 1.85 -23.03 8.13
CA GLY A 274 0.44 -23.01 7.74
C GLY A 274 -0.07 -24.42 7.39
N GLY A 275 -1.30 -24.75 7.78
CA GLY A 275 -1.88 -26.09 7.60
C GLY A 275 -1.39 -27.16 8.58
N GLN A 276 -0.41 -26.87 9.43
CA GLN A 276 0.13 -27.82 10.41
C GLN A 276 -0.87 -28.07 11.54
N LEU A 277 -0.92 -29.32 12.03
CA LEU A 277 -1.61 -29.68 13.27
C LEU A 277 -0.80 -29.24 14.49
N ILE A 278 -1.46 -28.57 15.42
CA ILE A 278 -0.95 -28.24 16.75
C ILE A 278 -1.85 -28.86 17.81
N THR A 279 -1.28 -29.16 18.98
CA THR A 279 -2.04 -29.58 20.17
C THR A 279 -2.11 -28.42 21.15
N ILE A 280 -3.32 -28.09 21.59
CA ILE A 280 -3.61 -27.02 22.54
C ILE A 280 -3.92 -27.67 23.87
N TYR A 281 -3.28 -27.20 24.94
CA TYR A 281 -3.57 -27.64 26.31
C TYR A 281 -4.09 -26.48 27.14
N GLY A 282 -5.05 -26.78 27.99
CA GLY A 282 -5.82 -25.78 28.69
C GLY A 282 -6.77 -26.38 29.70
N ARG A 283 -7.91 -25.73 29.86
CA ARG A 283 -9.02 -26.19 30.68
C ARG A 283 -10.34 -25.65 30.14
N ASN A 284 -11.43 -26.31 30.53
CA ASN A 284 -12.80 -25.94 30.19
C ASN A 284 -13.05 -25.89 28.68
N PHE A 285 -12.37 -26.74 27.89
CA PHE A 285 -12.74 -26.93 26.50
C PHE A 285 -14.06 -27.67 26.41
N ASN A 286 -14.88 -27.30 25.44
CA ASN A 286 -16.17 -27.95 25.26
C ASN A 286 -15.94 -29.38 24.73
N PRO A 287 -16.61 -30.41 25.26
CA PRO A 287 -16.48 -31.78 24.76
C PRO A 287 -16.97 -31.94 23.31
N ILE A 288 -17.76 -30.99 22.81
CA ILE A 288 -18.24 -30.96 21.43
C ILE A 288 -17.31 -30.06 20.61
N ASP A 289 -16.60 -30.66 19.65
CA ASP A 289 -15.62 -30.02 18.78
C ASP A 289 -16.11 -28.72 18.13
N ARG A 290 -17.30 -28.76 17.49
CA ARG A 290 -17.91 -27.63 16.79
C ARG A 290 -18.41 -26.51 17.70
N PHE A 291 -18.26 -26.61 19.02
CA PHE A 291 -18.50 -25.49 19.92
C PHE A 291 -17.22 -24.75 20.29
N ASN A 292 -16.05 -25.36 20.07
CA ASN A 292 -14.76 -24.69 20.26
C ASN A 292 -14.40 -23.91 18.98
N ARG A 293 -14.40 -22.57 19.06
CA ARG A 293 -13.93 -21.67 18.01
C ARG A 293 -12.50 -21.24 18.32
N VAL A 294 -11.53 -21.86 17.65
CA VAL A 294 -10.12 -21.50 17.81
C VAL A 294 -9.69 -20.61 16.65
N LYS A 295 -9.02 -19.50 16.95
CA LYS A 295 -8.50 -18.56 15.95
C LYS A 295 -7.04 -18.25 16.20
N LEU A 296 -6.26 -18.13 15.14
CA LEU A 296 -4.88 -17.61 15.17
C LEU A 296 -4.84 -16.26 14.47
N LYS A 297 -4.49 -15.20 15.20
CA LYS A 297 -4.51 -13.80 14.69
C LYS A 297 -5.84 -13.44 14.02
N GLY A 298 -6.95 -13.93 14.57
CA GLY A 298 -8.31 -13.71 14.04
C GLY A 298 -8.75 -14.66 12.91
N ALA A 299 -7.85 -15.45 12.31
CA ALA A 299 -8.19 -16.44 11.29
C ALA A 299 -8.62 -17.77 11.92
N ASP A 300 -9.68 -18.40 11.39
CA ASP A 300 -10.22 -19.65 11.92
C ASP A 300 -9.22 -20.81 11.77
N CYS A 301 -9.07 -21.55 12.86
CA CYS A 301 -8.38 -22.83 12.89
C CYS A 301 -9.42 -23.95 12.95
N MET A 302 -9.14 -25.08 12.31
CA MET A 302 -10.04 -26.22 12.32
C MET A 302 -9.75 -27.09 13.54
N VAL A 303 -10.71 -27.20 14.47
CA VAL A 303 -10.63 -28.18 15.57
C VAL A 303 -10.83 -29.57 14.97
N THR A 304 -9.80 -30.40 14.99
CA THR A 304 -9.82 -31.74 14.37
C THR A 304 -10.19 -32.84 15.35
N ALA A 305 -9.94 -32.62 16.64
CA ALA A 305 -10.34 -33.51 17.71
C ALA A 305 -10.41 -32.78 19.06
N VAL A 306 -11.34 -33.20 19.90
CA VAL A 306 -11.35 -32.93 21.35
C VAL A 306 -10.90 -34.21 22.02
N ILE A 307 -9.72 -34.21 22.66
CA ILE A 307 -9.20 -35.39 23.36
C ILE A 307 -9.87 -35.48 24.74
N ASP A 308 -9.91 -34.35 25.44
CA ASP A 308 -10.60 -34.14 26.70
C ASP A 308 -10.88 -32.63 26.91
N ASP A 309 -11.45 -32.26 28.06
CA ASP A 309 -11.75 -30.88 28.44
C ASP A 309 -10.50 -30.00 28.67
N LYS A 310 -9.30 -30.58 28.52
CA LYS A 310 -8.00 -29.94 28.71
C LYS A 310 -7.13 -29.99 27.46
N THR A 311 -7.52 -30.71 26.41
CA THR A 311 -6.68 -30.96 25.25
C THR A 311 -7.46 -30.97 23.94
N LEU A 312 -7.05 -30.11 23.00
CA LEU A 312 -7.57 -30.05 21.63
C LEU A 312 -6.47 -30.34 20.61
N GLN A 313 -6.82 -31.00 19.50
CA GLN A 313 -6.03 -30.95 18.27
C GLN A 313 -6.66 -29.97 17.30
N VAL A 314 -5.82 -29.10 16.75
CA VAL A 314 -6.24 -27.99 15.90
C VAL A 314 -5.33 -27.88 14.69
N GLN A 315 -5.91 -27.81 13.50
CA GLN A 315 -5.21 -27.50 12.27
C GLN A 315 -5.17 -25.99 12.05
N LEU A 316 -3.97 -25.45 11.88
CA LEU A 316 -3.77 -24.05 11.54
C LEU A 316 -4.26 -23.76 10.11
N PRO A 317 -4.72 -22.54 9.81
CA PRO A 317 -5.06 -22.16 8.44
C PRO A 317 -3.84 -22.27 7.51
N VAL A 318 -4.06 -22.54 6.22
CA VAL A 318 -2.98 -22.70 5.23
C VAL A 318 -2.16 -21.42 5.05
N ASN A 319 -2.80 -20.26 5.17
CA ASN A 319 -2.21 -18.92 5.13
C ASN A 319 -2.03 -18.34 6.54
N ALA A 320 -1.73 -19.19 7.53
CA ALA A 320 -1.53 -18.76 8.92
C ALA A 320 -0.46 -17.67 9.03
N GLN A 321 -0.71 -16.72 9.93
CA GLN A 321 0.20 -15.66 10.31
C GLN A 321 0.58 -15.78 11.79
N THR A 322 1.79 -15.35 12.12
CA THR A 322 2.24 -15.25 13.51
C THR A 322 1.30 -14.36 14.32
N GLY A 323 0.84 -14.84 15.47
CA GLY A 323 -0.04 -14.05 16.34
C GLY A 323 -0.64 -14.82 17.50
N LEU A 324 -1.58 -14.15 18.19
CA LEU A 324 -2.30 -14.70 19.34
C LEU A 324 -3.23 -15.84 18.92
N LEU A 325 -3.15 -16.95 19.65
CA LEU A 325 -4.08 -18.07 19.58
C LEU A 325 -5.21 -17.83 20.58
N SER A 326 -6.42 -17.59 20.09
CA SER A 326 -7.62 -17.34 20.91
C SER A 326 -8.61 -18.48 20.81
N ILE A 327 -9.45 -18.64 21.83
CA ILE A 327 -10.57 -19.59 21.84
C ILE A 327 -11.85 -18.90 22.32
N ARG A 328 -12.99 -19.32 21.78
CA ARG A 328 -14.34 -19.01 22.26
C ARG A 328 -15.15 -20.30 22.29
N ILE A 329 -16.05 -20.45 23.26
CA ILE A 329 -17.14 -21.42 23.16
C ILE A 329 -18.33 -20.74 22.51
N GLU A 330 -18.88 -21.35 21.47
CA GLU A 330 -20.07 -20.87 20.77
C GLU A 330 -21.06 -22.02 20.60
N SER A 331 -22.14 -21.97 21.37
CA SER A 331 -23.28 -22.90 21.27
C SER A 331 -24.56 -22.12 20.95
N ASN A 332 -25.68 -22.83 20.81
CA ASN A 332 -26.99 -22.19 20.66
C ASN A 332 -27.48 -21.51 21.95
N GLU A 333 -26.88 -21.84 23.10
CA GLU A 333 -27.32 -21.39 24.42
C GLU A 333 -26.50 -20.21 24.94
N TYR A 334 -25.21 -20.16 24.61
CA TYR A 334 -24.31 -19.12 25.10
C TYR A 334 -23.07 -18.95 24.21
N GLN A 335 -22.48 -17.75 24.29
CA GLN A 335 -21.16 -17.45 23.73
C GLN A 335 -20.22 -17.00 24.85
N LEU A 336 -19.05 -17.62 24.93
CA LEU A 336 -18.10 -17.39 26.01
C LEU A 336 -16.69 -17.22 25.46
N ASP A 337 -16.22 -15.98 25.47
CA ASP A 337 -14.83 -15.65 25.12
C ASP A 337 -13.85 -16.27 26.11
N GLY A 338 -12.83 -16.93 25.57
CA GLY A 338 -11.79 -17.57 26.35
C GLY A 338 -10.62 -16.66 26.69
N ILE A 339 -9.71 -17.22 27.47
CA ILE A 339 -8.49 -16.55 27.94
C ILE A 339 -7.28 -17.25 27.32
N SER A 340 -6.39 -16.47 26.72
CA SER A 340 -5.12 -16.97 26.18
C SER A 340 -4.08 -15.86 26.09
N SER A 341 -2.82 -16.23 26.29
CA SER A 341 -1.64 -15.40 26.02
C SER A 341 -0.67 -16.06 25.03
N GLN A 342 -1.06 -17.19 24.43
CA GLN A 342 -0.18 -17.99 23.58
C GLN A 342 0.01 -17.35 22.22
N ILE A 343 1.27 -17.06 21.86
CA ILE A 343 1.65 -16.62 20.51
C ILE A 343 2.21 -17.82 19.75
N ILE A 344 1.62 -18.14 18.61
CA ILE A 344 2.18 -19.13 17.68
C ILE A 344 3.00 -18.39 16.64
N THR A 345 4.27 -18.75 16.51
CA THR A 345 5.16 -18.24 15.46
C THR A 345 5.04 -19.11 14.22
N ILE A 346 4.58 -18.53 13.12
CA ILE A 346 4.60 -19.20 11.82
C ILE A 346 5.96 -18.98 11.18
N LYS A 347 6.59 -20.06 10.70
CA LYS A 347 7.90 -19.98 10.06
C LYS A 347 7.85 -18.98 8.90
N PRO A 348 8.80 -18.03 8.83
CA PRO A 348 8.90 -17.17 7.67
C PRO A 348 9.25 -18.00 6.43
N ILE A 349 8.83 -17.53 5.26
CA ILE A 349 9.21 -18.13 3.98
C ILE A 349 9.93 -17.06 3.19
N LEU A 350 11.13 -17.36 2.70
CA LEU A 350 11.91 -16.46 1.88
C LEU A 350 11.74 -16.90 0.43
N VAL A 351 11.02 -16.09 -0.34
CA VAL A 351 10.63 -16.42 -1.71
C VAL A 351 11.64 -15.88 -2.72
N HIS A 352 12.17 -14.69 -2.47
CA HIS A 352 13.10 -14.03 -3.40
C HIS A 352 14.09 -13.11 -2.68
N ILE A 353 15.30 -12.99 -3.22
CA ILE A 353 16.31 -12.02 -2.81
C ILE A 353 16.79 -11.30 -4.06
N SER A 354 16.85 -9.97 -4.02
CA SER A 354 17.31 -9.13 -5.13
C SER A 354 18.19 -7.98 -4.61
N PRO A 355 19.41 -7.80 -5.14
CA PRO A 355 20.08 -8.67 -6.11
C PRO A 355 20.60 -9.97 -5.48
N LYS A 356 20.82 -11.02 -6.29
CA LYS A 356 21.51 -12.25 -5.85
C LYS A 356 23.05 -12.12 -5.82
N ARG A 357 23.58 -11.03 -6.37
CA ARG A 357 24.99 -10.65 -6.25
C ARG A 357 25.14 -9.13 -6.16
N ALA A 358 25.96 -8.64 -5.25
CA ALA A 358 26.18 -7.21 -5.10
C ALA A 358 27.48 -6.87 -4.38
N ILE A 359 27.96 -5.64 -4.58
CA ILE A 359 29.00 -5.03 -3.74
C ILE A 359 28.42 -4.64 -2.37
N PRO A 360 29.25 -4.52 -1.32
CA PRO A 360 28.83 -3.97 -0.04
C PRO A 360 28.11 -2.62 -0.14
N GLY A 361 27.13 -2.40 0.75
CA GLY A 361 26.48 -1.12 0.95
C GLY A 361 25.30 -0.81 0.02
N VAL A 362 25.10 -1.57 -1.06
CA VAL A 362 23.93 -1.40 -1.94
C VAL A 362 22.68 -2.03 -1.31
N PRO A 363 21.46 -1.57 -1.66
CA PRO A 363 20.23 -2.17 -1.15
C PRO A 363 20.09 -3.65 -1.56
N LEU A 364 19.75 -4.50 -0.59
CA LEU A 364 19.34 -5.89 -0.74
C LEU A 364 17.90 -6.04 -0.28
N THR A 365 17.04 -6.46 -1.20
CA THR A 365 15.62 -6.69 -0.94
C THR A 365 15.34 -8.17 -0.77
N LEU A 366 14.67 -8.55 0.32
CA LEU A 366 14.19 -9.89 0.62
C LEU A 366 12.67 -9.90 0.59
N TYR A 367 12.07 -10.78 -0.22
CA TYR A 367 10.64 -10.97 -0.34
C TYR A 367 10.22 -12.29 0.27
N GLY A 368 9.08 -12.29 0.94
CA GLY A 368 8.59 -13.51 1.55
C GLY A 368 7.27 -13.37 2.28
N TYR A 369 7.04 -14.28 3.20
CA TYR A 369 5.84 -14.33 4.03
C TYR A 369 6.22 -14.42 5.51
N ASN A 370 5.35 -13.89 6.37
CA ASN A 370 5.45 -13.95 7.82
C ASN A 370 6.73 -13.31 8.39
N PHE A 371 7.18 -12.19 7.83
CA PHE A 371 8.27 -11.40 8.43
C PHE A 371 7.82 -10.61 9.67
N GLY A 372 6.50 -10.43 9.83
CA GLY A 372 5.90 -9.70 10.94
C GLY A 372 5.83 -8.20 10.71
N ASP A 373 5.28 -7.49 11.69
CA ASP A 373 5.13 -6.03 11.72
C ASP A 373 6.16 -5.33 12.62
N ASN A 374 6.94 -6.11 13.38
CA ASN A 374 7.96 -5.60 14.29
C ASN A 374 9.38 -5.99 13.84
N ARG A 375 10.08 -5.03 13.22
CA ARG A 375 11.46 -5.19 12.72
C ARG A 375 12.46 -5.68 13.78
N ASN A 376 12.23 -5.37 15.07
CA ASN A 376 13.15 -5.75 16.15
C ASN A 376 13.20 -7.26 16.39
N ASN A 377 12.18 -7.98 15.93
CA ASN A 377 12.11 -9.43 15.99
C ASN A 377 12.81 -10.10 14.80
N VAL A 378 13.30 -9.33 13.83
CA VAL A 378 13.76 -9.83 12.54
C VAL A 378 15.26 -9.64 12.37
N LYS A 379 15.92 -10.72 11.92
CA LYS A 379 17.33 -10.74 11.56
C LYS A 379 17.51 -11.42 10.21
N ILE A 380 18.45 -10.92 9.42
CA ILE A 380 18.86 -11.54 8.16
C ILE A 380 20.15 -12.32 8.39
N LEU A 381 20.14 -13.61 8.09
CA LEU A 381 21.31 -14.45 8.22
C LEU A 381 22.04 -14.51 6.88
N PHE A 382 23.35 -14.30 6.90
CA PHE A 382 24.25 -14.63 5.78
C PHE A 382 25.21 -15.71 6.27
N GLY A 383 24.96 -16.96 5.89
CA GLY A 383 25.61 -18.11 6.51
C GLY A 383 25.33 -18.13 8.02
N THR A 384 26.37 -17.92 8.83
CA THR A 384 26.30 -17.87 10.30
C THR A 384 26.16 -16.46 10.87
N TYR A 385 26.34 -15.42 10.06
CA TYR A 385 26.27 -14.03 10.53
C TYR A 385 24.83 -13.56 10.62
N GLU A 386 24.45 -12.94 11.75
CA GLU A 386 23.13 -12.34 11.95
C GLU A 386 23.19 -10.81 11.82
N ILE A 387 22.42 -10.27 10.88
CA ILE A 387 22.29 -8.82 10.64
C ILE A 387 20.92 -8.37 11.14
N ALA A 388 20.88 -7.38 12.04
CA ALA A 388 19.63 -6.81 12.52
C ALA A 388 19.00 -5.87 11.49
N VAL A 389 17.67 -5.86 11.40
CA VAL A 389 16.92 -4.87 10.61
C VAL A 389 16.79 -3.59 11.43
N THR A 390 17.29 -2.47 10.91
CA THR A 390 17.38 -1.19 11.63
C THR A 390 16.23 -0.23 11.29
N ALA A 391 16.21 0.93 11.95
CA ALA A 391 15.23 1.99 11.67
C ALA A 391 15.42 2.62 10.26
N ASN A 392 16.64 2.57 9.71
CA ASN A 392 16.96 3.11 8.39
C ASN A 392 16.62 2.16 7.24
N ASP A 393 16.25 0.91 7.56
CA ASP A 393 15.88 -0.13 6.60
C ASP A 393 14.38 -0.07 6.31
N SER A 394 14.00 -0.41 5.07
CA SER A 394 12.59 -0.55 4.69
C SER A 394 12.08 -1.93 5.13
N PHE A 395 10.90 -1.98 5.76
CA PHE A 395 10.40 -3.20 6.38
C PHE A 395 8.88 -3.30 6.33
N SER A 396 8.37 -4.46 5.92
CA SER A 396 6.99 -4.91 6.02
C SER A 396 6.93 -6.43 6.24
N ASP A 397 5.73 -6.96 6.47
CA ASP A 397 5.49 -8.41 6.68
C ASP A 397 5.91 -9.30 5.50
N ASN A 398 6.10 -8.73 4.31
CA ASN A 398 6.44 -9.45 3.08
C ASN A 398 7.67 -8.92 2.35
N LYS A 399 8.30 -7.85 2.85
CA LYS A 399 9.43 -7.20 2.19
C LYS A 399 10.39 -6.59 3.22
N ILE A 400 11.68 -6.85 3.06
CA ILE A 400 12.76 -6.24 3.86
C ILE A 400 13.77 -5.67 2.87
N ILE A 401 14.19 -4.42 3.05
CA ILE A 401 15.31 -3.82 2.31
C ILE A 401 16.38 -3.42 3.33
N ILE A 402 17.50 -4.15 3.33
CA ILE A 402 18.71 -3.81 4.10
C ILE A 402 19.83 -3.39 3.14
N LYS A 403 20.97 -2.95 3.64
CA LYS A 403 22.20 -2.87 2.82
C LYS A 403 22.92 -4.21 2.80
N VAL A 404 23.53 -4.55 1.67
CA VAL A 404 24.44 -5.69 1.55
C VAL A 404 25.60 -5.50 2.55
N PRO A 405 25.87 -6.48 3.41
CA PRO A 405 26.96 -6.41 4.38
C PRO A 405 28.33 -6.20 3.74
N ASP A 406 29.27 -5.67 4.52
CA ASP A 406 30.66 -5.53 4.07
C ASP A 406 31.41 -6.86 3.98
N ASN A 407 32.67 -6.77 3.54
CA ASN A 407 33.52 -7.93 3.31
C ASN A 407 33.91 -8.70 4.58
N THR A 408 33.64 -8.16 5.78
CA THR A 408 33.84 -8.87 7.05
C THR A 408 32.76 -9.92 7.28
N VAL A 409 31.57 -9.71 6.71
CA VAL A 409 30.43 -10.64 6.75
C VAL A 409 30.40 -11.52 5.50
N LEU A 410 30.73 -10.94 4.34
CA LEU A 410 30.65 -11.59 3.03
C LEU A 410 31.96 -11.43 2.24
N ALA A 411 32.83 -12.45 2.30
CA ALA A 411 34.08 -12.45 1.55
C ALA A 411 33.84 -12.24 0.05
N ALA A 412 34.68 -11.44 -0.62
CA ALA A 412 34.52 -11.12 -2.03
C ALA A 412 34.46 -12.39 -2.91
N GLY A 413 33.48 -12.44 -3.81
CA GLY A 413 33.22 -13.60 -4.67
C GLY A 413 32.59 -14.82 -3.98
N ALA A 414 32.40 -14.81 -2.65
CA ALA A 414 31.86 -15.95 -1.93
C ALA A 414 30.33 -16.04 -2.04
N THR A 415 29.82 -17.27 -2.21
CA THR A 415 28.38 -17.56 -2.14
C THR A 415 27.98 -18.00 -0.73
N SER A 416 26.95 -17.37 -0.18
CA SER A 416 26.38 -17.64 1.15
C SER A 416 24.89 -17.93 1.07
N ASP A 417 24.42 -18.82 1.93
CA ASP A 417 22.99 -19.04 2.15
C ASP A 417 22.41 -17.88 2.97
N VAL A 418 21.33 -17.30 2.47
CA VAL A 418 20.62 -16.21 3.14
C VAL A 418 19.27 -16.71 3.65
N LYS A 419 18.96 -16.37 4.90
CA LYS A 419 17.69 -16.72 5.56
C LYS A 419 17.13 -15.50 6.30
N VAL A 420 15.81 -15.45 6.43
CA VAL A 420 15.14 -14.52 7.34
C VAL A 420 14.84 -15.26 8.63
N LYS A 421 15.25 -14.69 9.76
CA LYS A 421 14.93 -15.17 11.10
C LYS A 421 13.96 -14.22 11.77
N VAL A 422 12.81 -14.74 12.19
CA VAL A 422 11.78 -14.02 12.94
C VAL A 422 11.68 -14.68 14.30
N ASN A 423 12.06 -13.97 15.37
CA ASN A 423 12.27 -14.53 16.69
C ASN A 423 13.22 -15.75 16.64
N ALA A 424 12.69 -16.95 16.93
CA ALA A 424 13.42 -18.21 16.90
C ALA A 424 13.21 -19.01 15.59
N ALA A 425 12.31 -18.59 14.70
CA ALA A 425 11.98 -19.30 13.47
C ALA A 425 12.83 -18.78 12.30
N THR A 426 13.34 -19.69 11.45
CA THR A 426 14.11 -19.35 10.24
C THR A 426 13.40 -19.80 8.98
N SER A 427 13.56 -19.03 7.90
CA SER A 427 13.06 -19.38 6.58
C SER A 427 13.89 -20.48 5.90
N ASN A 428 13.41 -20.92 4.74
CA ASN A 428 14.26 -21.57 3.74
C ASN A 428 15.43 -20.65 3.34
N ALA A 429 16.50 -21.26 2.82
CA ALA A 429 17.67 -20.54 2.33
C ALA A 429 17.51 -20.17 0.86
N LEU A 430 18.02 -19.00 0.48
CA LEU A 430 18.31 -18.64 -0.90
C LEU A 430 19.77 -18.20 -1.02
N ARG A 431 20.40 -18.43 -2.17
CA ARG A 431 21.82 -18.10 -2.37
C ARG A 431 22.04 -16.63 -2.72
N PHE A 432 23.08 -16.06 -2.11
CA PHE A 432 23.62 -14.73 -2.41
C PHE A 432 25.13 -14.83 -2.62
N THR A 433 25.67 -14.20 -3.66
CA THR A 433 27.11 -14.17 -3.96
C THR A 433 27.66 -12.76 -3.77
N ALA A 434 28.72 -12.57 -3.00
CA ALA A 434 29.36 -11.25 -2.89
C ALA A 434 30.09 -10.89 -4.20
N TYR A 435 30.15 -9.60 -4.53
CA TYR A 435 30.95 -9.13 -5.68
C TYR A 435 32.42 -9.58 -5.58
N ASN A 436 32.99 -10.00 -6.71
CA ASN A 436 34.42 -10.32 -6.80
C ASN A 436 35.21 -9.05 -7.13
N THR A 437 35.94 -8.54 -6.15
CA THR A 437 36.78 -7.34 -6.28
C THR A 437 37.96 -7.50 -7.23
N ALA A 438 38.26 -8.71 -7.71
CA ALA A 438 39.29 -8.95 -8.74
C ALA A 438 38.82 -8.59 -10.16
N ASN A 439 37.52 -8.40 -10.40
CA ASN A 439 37.00 -8.01 -11.71
C ASN A 439 37.18 -6.49 -11.91
N VAL A 440 37.98 -6.07 -12.89
CA VAL A 440 38.30 -4.63 -13.13
C VAL A 440 38.03 -4.14 -14.56
N THR A 441 37.46 -4.97 -15.43
CA THR A 441 37.14 -4.64 -16.83
C THR A 441 35.70 -5.04 -17.21
N LEU A 442 35.08 -4.32 -18.15
CA LEU A 442 33.76 -4.70 -18.71
C LEU A 442 33.72 -6.13 -19.22
N ALA A 443 34.80 -6.60 -19.85
CA ALA A 443 34.93 -7.99 -20.30
C ALA A 443 34.92 -8.99 -19.12
N ALA A 444 35.61 -8.69 -18.01
CA ALA A 444 35.56 -9.50 -16.79
C ALA A 444 34.18 -9.47 -16.10
N TYR A 445 33.36 -8.46 -16.40
CA TYR A 445 31.95 -8.39 -15.99
C TYR A 445 31.00 -9.10 -16.96
N GLY A 446 31.48 -9.57 -18.12
CA GLY A 446 30.65 -10.24 -19.13
C GLY A 446 30.17 -9.35 -20.28
N MET A 447 30.62 -8.09 -20.37
CA MET A 447 30.34 -7.21 -21.51
C MET A 447 31.52 -7.17 -22.48
N TYR A 448 31.33 -7.73 -23.67
CA TYR A 448 32.36 -7.83 -24.71
C TYR A 448 32.03 -6.90 -25.88
N ASP A 449 32.96 -5.99 -26.20
CA ASP A 449 32.86 -5.16 -27.41
C ASP A 449 33.29 -5.99 -28.63
N PHE A 450 32.33 -6.33 -29.50
CA PHE A 450 32.57 -7.21 -30.63
C PHE A 450 33.54 -6.63 -31.66
N SER A 451 33.65 -5.30 -31.72
CA SER A 451 34.57 -4.59 -32.62
C SER A 451 36.01 -4.50 -32.07
N SER A 452 36.25 -4.97 -30.84
CA SER A 452 37.57 -4.89 -30.20
C SER A 452 38.47 -6.06 -30.58
N SER A 453 39.79 -5.82 -30.57
CA SER A 453 40.80 -6.86 -30.82
C SER A 453 40.75 -8.03 -29.82
N ALA A 454 40.04 -7.88 -28.70
CA ALA A 454 39.81 -8.92 -27.70
C ALA A 454 38.82 -10.02 -28.14
N VAL A 455 38.05 -9.79 -29.20
CA VAL A 455 37.03 -10.74 -29.72
C VAL A 455 37.58 -11.66 -30.84
N SER A 456 38.91 -11.77 -30.90
CA SER A 456 39.70 -12.58 -31.84
C SER A 456 39.62 -12.13 -33.32
N SER A 457 40.72 -12.34 -34.04
CA SER A 457 41.06 -11.77 -35.36
C SER A 457 40.22 -12.26 -36.55
N GLY A 458 38.97 -12.66 -36.32
CA GLY A 458 38.05 -13.19 -37.34
C GLY A 458 36.56 -12.97 -37.05
N GLY A 459 36.19 -12.16 -36.05
CA GLY A 459 34.78 -11.90 -35.73
C GLY A 459 34.10 -13.04 -34.98
N THR A 460 34.81 -13.68 -34.04
CA THR A 460 34.31 -14.83 -33.29
C THR A 460 34.65 -14.73 -31.80
N LEU A 461 33.65 -14.49 -30.95
CA LEU A 461 33.79 -14.46 -29.50
C LEU A 461 33.67 -15.87 -28.91
N ARG A 462 34.60 -16.25 -28.03
CA ARG A 462 34.54 -17.50 -27.27
C ARG A 462 34.36 -17.25 -25.78
N ILE A 463 33.33 -17.83 -25.19
CA ILE A 463 32.95 -17.65 -23.78
C ILE A 463 33.02 -19.00 -23.07
N LYS A 464 33.80 -19.11 -21.99
CA LYS A 464 33.99 -20.35 -21.23
C LYS A 464 32.88 -20.58 -20.20
N SER A 465 32.43 -21.82 -20.07
CA SER A 465 31.62 -22.37 -18.96
C SER A 465 30.30 -21.64 -18.71
N LEU A 466 29.32 -21.80 -19.61
CA LEU A 466 27.93 -21.38 -19.35
C LEU A 466 27.28 -22.31 -18.32
N ALA A 467 26.76 -21.74 -17.23
CA ALA A 467 25.84 -22.44 -16.35
C ALA A 467 24.43 -22.51 -17.00
N PRO A 468 23.59 -23.50 -16.64
CA PRO A 468 22.26 -23.67 -17.22
C PRO A 468 21.31 -22.47 -17.08
N THR A 469 21.62 -21.50 -16.20
CA THR A 469 20.81 -20.30 -16.01
C THR A 469 21.38 -19.06 -16.69
N ASP A 470 22.55 -19.15 -17.32
CA ASP A 470 23.22 -18.00 -17.89
C ASP A 470 22.55 -17.52 -19.17
N ARG A 471 22.72 -16.23 -19.47
CA ARG A 471 22.02 -15.55 -20.55
C ARG A 471 23.00 -14.74 -21.38
N ILE A 472 22.62 -14.54 -22.63
CA ILE A 472 23.36 -13.67 -23.54
C ILE A 472 22.40 -12.70 -24.17
N ALA A 473 22.81 -11.44 -24.27
CA ALA A 473 22.14 -10.47 -25.11
C ALA A 473 23.13 -9.79 -26.04
N PHE A 474 22.58 -9.38 -27.17
CA PHE A 474 23.25 -8.49 -28.09
C PHE A 474 22.68 -7.11 -27.85
N LEU A 475 23.56 -6.17 -27.48
CA LEU A 475 23.24 -4.76 -27.46
C LEU A 475 23.85 -4.16 -28.73
N SER A 476 23.00 -3.82 -29.69
CA SER A 476 23.42 -3.34 -31.00
C SER A 476 22.93 -1.92 -31.25
N VAL A 477 23.82 -1.08 -31.76
CA VAL A 477 23.55 0.30 -32.15
C VAL A 477 23.96 0.52 -33.60
N LEU A 478 23.02 1.00 -34.40
CA LEU A 478 23.30 1.61 -35.69
C LEU A 478 23.29 3.13 -35.49
N SER A 479 24.37 3.79 -35.87
CA SER A 479 24.53 5.24 -35.73
C SER A 479 24.83 5.92 -37.07
N GLY A 480 24.21 7.07 -37.31
CA GLY A 480 24.51 7.94 -38.44
C GLY A 480 25.59 8.97 -38.11
N ASP A 481 25.96 9.80 -39.09
CA ASP A 481 26.96 10.88 -38.95
C ASP A 481 26.36 12.28 -38.68
N GLY A 482 25.05 12.34 -38.37
CA GLY A 482 24.31 13.58 -38.11
C GLY A 482 23.47 14.04 -39.31
N THR A 483 23.91 13.73 -40.53
CA THR A 483 23.22 14.07 -41.80
C THR A 483 22.55 12.88 -42.47
N GLN A 484 22.94 11.67 -42.08
CA GLN A 484 22.39 10.43 -42.60
C GLN A 484 20.96 10.19 -42.09
N ASP A 485 20.01 10.19 -43.01
CA ASP A 485 18.71 9.58 -42.75
C ASP A 485 18.84 8.06 -42.83
N LEU A 486 18.67 7.40 -41.69
CA LEU A 486 18.69 5.95 -41.59
C LEU A 486 17.27 5.44 -41.83
N ASP A 487 16.80 5.60 -43.06
CA ASP A 487 15.42 5.33 -43.43
C ASP A 487 15.14 3.81 -43.44
N GLY A 488 14.13 3.38 -42.68
CA GLY A 488 13.67 1.99 -42.55
C GLY A 488 13.65 1.41 -41.13
N ASP A 489 13.22 0.16 -41.05
CA ASP A 489 13.21 -0.70 -39.85
C ASP A 489 14.65 -1.00 -39.35
N PHE A 490 15.35 0.00 -38.84
CA PHE A 490 16.73 -0.14 -38.39
C PHE A 490 16.88 0.32 -36.95
N TYR A 491 17.27 -0.62 -36.10
CA TYR A 491 16.87 -0.65 -34.70
C TYR A 491 18.06 -0.48 -33.75
N TYR A 492 17.82 0.18 -32.62
CA TYR A 492 18.43 -0.29 -31.38
C TYR A 492 17.87 -1.68 -31.11
N SER A 493 18.67 -2.74 -31.25
CA SER A 493 18.21 -4.07 -30.89
C SER A 493 18.90 -4.53 -29.62
N PHE A 494 18.11 -4.78 -28.59
CA PHE A 494 18.48 -5.64 -27.49
C PHE A 494 17.84 -7.00 -27.71
N THR A 495 18.60 -7.96 -28.24
CA THR A 495 18.06 -9.31 -28.46
C THR A 495 18.73 -10.27 -27.49
N GLY A 496 17.94 -10.86 -26.60
CA GLY A 496 18.41 -11.85 -25.62
C GLY A 496 18.08 -13.28 -26.04
N TYR A 497 18.97 -14.21 -25.70
CA TYR A 497 18.86 -15.62 -26.04
C TYR A 497 19.27 -16.51 -24.87
N LEU A 498 18.67 -17.71 -24.80
CA LEU A 498 18.79 -18.68 -23.70
C LEU A 498 19.29 -20.05 -24.20
N GLY A 499 19.95 -20.77 -23.29
CA GLY A 499 20.10 -22.22 -23.30
C GLY A 499 19.73 -22.83 -21.93
N GLY A 500 19.04 -23.98 -21.91
CA GLY A 500 19.01 -24.93 -20.78
C GLY A 500 17.89 -24.87 -19.71
N ASN A 501 17.02 -25.90 -19.71
CA ASN A 501 16.08 -26.44 -18.70
C ASN A 501 15.47 -25.60 -17.54
N PHE A 502 14.13 -25.62 -17.47
CA PHE A 502 13.28 -25.01 -16.44
C PHE A 502 12.81 -26.02 -15.39
N ASP A 503 12.88 -25.64 -14.10
CA ASP A 503 11.85 -26.02 -13.13
C ASP A 503 10.86 -24.86 -13.00
N LEU A 504 9.56 -25.15 -13.17
CA LEU A 504 8.47 -24.18 -13.15
C LEU A 504 8.31 -23.53 -11.77
N ILE A 505 8.21 -22.20 -11.76
CA ILE A 505 7.78 -21.42 -10.60
C ILE A 505 6.34 -21.82 -10.24
N PRO A 506 6.03 -22.21 -8.99
CA PRO A 506 4.66 -22.48 -8.57
C PRO A 506 3.77 -21.22 -8.71
N VAL A 507 2.59 -21.37 -9.31
CA VAL A 507 1.65 -20.27 -9.56
C VAL A 507 1.05 -19.77 -8.23
N LEU A 508 1.11 -18.45 -8.00
CA LEU A 508 0.50 -17.81 -6.82
C LEU A 508 -1.04 -17.92 -6.82
N PRO A 509 -1.68 -18.04 -5.64
CA PRO A 509 -3.14 -18.02 -5.48
C PRO A 509 -3.78 -16.73 -6.02
N GLY A 510 -4.95 -16.84 -6.64
CA GLY A 510 -5.64 -15.76 -7.37
C GLY A 510 -5.93 -14.49 -6.57
N SER A 511 -6.06 -14.58 -5.24
CA SER A 511 -6.31 -13.46 -4.33
C SER A 511 -5.06 -12.62 -4.01
N MET A 512 -3.86 -13.14 -4.35
CA MET A 512 -2.57 -12.48 -4.16
C MET A 512 -1.84 -12.23 -5.48
N ARG A 513 -2.48 -12.53 -6.61
CA ARG A 513 -2.10 -11.93 -7.87
C ARG A 513 -2.38 -10.43 -7.71
N ALA A 514 -1.40 -9.55 -7.92
CA ALA A 514 -1.78 -8.22 -8.41
C ALA A 514 -2.69 -8.47 -9.61
N SER A 515 -3.81 -7.76 -9.73
CA SER A 515 -4.75 -7.87 -10.86
C SER A 515 -3.97 -8.15 -12.15
N THR A 516 -3.85 -9.43 -12.51
CA THR A 516 -3.37 -9.84 -13.80
C THR A 516 -4.61 -9.63 -14.64
N GLY A 517 -4.82 -8.38 -15.05
CA GLY A 517 -5.28 -8.21 -16.41
C GLY A 517 -4.44 -9.18 -17.22
N ARG A 518 -5.08 -9.99 -18.07
CA ARG A 518 -4.40 -10.69 -19.18
C ARG A 518 -3.26 -9.80 -19.65
N ALA A 519 -2.11 -10.35 -20.08
CA ALA A 519 -1.19 -9.61 -20.93
C ALA A 519 -2.08 -8.82 -21.90
N ARG A 520 -2.24 -7.53 -21.61
CA ARG A 520 -3.33 -6.77 -22.22
C ARG A 520 -2.81 -6.73 -23.64
N LEU A 521 -3.55 -7.35 -24.57
CA LEU A 521 -3.53 -6.89 -25.95
C LEU A 521 -3.45 -5.38 -25.85
N PRO A 522 -2.42 -4.76 -26.45
CA PRO A 522 -1.91 -3.46 -26.06
C PRO A 522 -3.09 -2.58 -25.69
N LEU A 523 -3.24 -2.27 -24.41
CA LEU A 523 -4.23 -1.28 -24.01
C LEU A 523 -3.58 0.05 -24.29
N GLN A 524 -3.53 0.34 -25.58
CA GLN A 524 -3.88 1.59 -26.22
C GLN A 524 -4.49 2.56 -25.17
N THR A 525 -3.64 3.25 -24.44
CA THR A 525 -3.95 4.46 -23.65
C THR A 525 -3.21 5.60 -24.31
N SER A 526 -3.89 6.74 -24.50
CA SER A 526 -3.42 7.72 -25.49
C SER A 526 -2.01 8.23 -25.23
N ASN A 527 -1.29 8.26 -26.33
CA ASN A 527 -0.32 9.29 -26.59
C ASN A 527 -1.11 10.59 -26.80
N SER A 528 -0.67 11.70 -26.20
CA SER A 528 -1.13 13.05 -26.57
C SER A 528 -0.80 13.24 -28.06
N SER A 529 -1.74 12.86 -28.94
CA SER A 529 -1.49 12.75 -30.37
C SER A 529 -1.51 14.12 -31.01
N LEU A 530 -0.47 14.34 -31.82
CA LEU A 530 -0.39 15.35 -32.86
C LEU A 530 0.01 14.64 -34.15
N VAL A 531 -0.94 14.56 -35.08
CA VAL A 531 -0.79 14.10 -36.46
C VAL A 531 -1.50 15.14 -37.32
N GLY A 532 -0.85 15.59 -38.42
CA GLY A 532 -1.51 16.36 -39.47
C GLY A 532 -0.61 17.41 -40.14
N PRO A 533 -0.45 17.38 -41.49
CA PRO A 533 0.41 18.30 -42.23
C PRO A 533 -0.18 19.71 -42.36
N TYR A 534 0.70 20.69 -42.61
CA TYR A 534 0.34 22.07 -42.94
C TYR A 534 -0.43 22.11 -44.27
N VAL A 535 -1.69 22.54 -44.23
CA VAL A 535 -2.50 22.81 -45.44
C VAL A 535 -2.92 24.28 -45.40
N THR A 536 -3.00 24.96 -46.54
CA THR A 536 -3.33 26.39 -46.64
C THR A 536 -4.69 26.65 -47.29
N ALA A 537 -5.37 27.67 -46.75
CA ALA A 537 -6.39 28.57 -47.33
C ALA A 537 -7.89 28.17 -47.31
N ALA A 538 -8.69 28.85 -46.46
CA ALA A 538 -9.86 29.68 -46.78
C ALA A 538 -10.58 30.13 -45.48
N ALA A 539 -11.21 31.31 -45.51
CA ALA A 539 -11.55 32.19 -44.37
C ALA A 539 -12.27 31.58 -43.15
N SER A 540 -11.80 31.97 -41.96
CA SER A 540 -12.33 31.68 -40.61
C SER A 540 -13.68 32.35 -40.30
N VAL A 541 -14.48 31.71 -39.43
CA VAL A 541 -15.81 32.17 -39.01
C VAL A 541 -15.78 32.88 -37.63
N ARG A 542 -14.63 33.36 -37.14
CA ARG A 542 -14.56 34.05 -35.83
C ARG A 542 -13.55 35.19 -35.76
N ALA A 543 -13.82 36.14 -34.86
CA ALA A 543 -12.84 37.11 -34.37
C ALA A 543 -12.05 36.53 -33.19
N ALA A 544 -10.77 36.89 -33.12
CA ALA A 544 -9.83 36.71 -32.00
C ALA A 544 -10.47 36.82 -30.60
N LEU A 545 -9.99 36.05 -29.61
CA LEU A 545 -10.39 36.29 -28.22
C LEU A 545 -9.77 37.61 -27.77
N ASN A 546 -10.59 38.53 -27.29
CA ASN A 546 -10.16 39.84 -26.80
C ASN A 546 -10.34 39.93 -25.28
N GLU A 547 -9.62 40.84 -24.63
CA GLU A 547 -9.91 41.23 -23.25
C GLU A 547 -11.08 42.24 -23.18
N PRO A 548 -12.05 42.09 -22.26
CA PRO A 548 -12.21 40.99 -21.30
C PRO A 548 -12.68 39.69 -21.97
N ALA A 549 -12.18 38.55 -21.46
CA ALA A 549 -12.53 37.23 -21.99
C ALA A 549 -14.05 37.01 -22.12
N SER A 550 -14.47 36.49 -23.27
CA SER A 550 -15.90 36.29 -23.58
C SER A 550 -16.52 35.23 -22.66
N PRO A 551 -17.73 35.47 -22.10
CA PRO A 551 -18.43 34.50 -21.25
C PRO A 551 -18.77 33.18 -21.96
N THR A 552 -18.98 33.23 -23.28
CA THR A 552 -19.20 32.06 -24.12
C THR A 552 -18.37 32.16 -25.40
N ILE A 553 -17.96 31.01 -25.92
CA ILE A 553 -17.25 30.88 -27.18
C ILE A 553 -17.90 29.82 -28.06
N SER A 554 -17.89 30.02 -29.38
CA SER A 554 -18.35 29.04 -30.37
C SER A 554 -17.14 28.56 -31.16
N LEU A 555 -16.91 27.24 -31.19
CA LEU A 555 -15.72 26.59 -31.71
C LEU A 555 -16.11 25.34 -32.52
N TYR A 556 -15.25 24.96 -33.47
CA TYR A 556 -15.37 23.70 -34.18
C TYR A 556 -14.53 22.63 -33.48
N PHE A 557 -15.19 21.63 -32.92
CA PHE A 557 -14.53 20.48 -32.30
C PHE A 557 -14.34 19.37 -33.31
N ARG A 558 -13.16 18.74 -33.29
CA ARG A 558 -12.90 17.56 -34.12
C ARG A 558 -13.89 16.45 -33.81
N ASN A 559 -14.54 15.92 -34.85
CA ASN A 559 -15.48 14.82 -34.71
C ASN A 559 -14.79 13.46 -34.82
N TYR A 560 -14.32 12.94 -33.69
CA TYR A 560 -13.67 11.63 -33.63
C TYR A 560 -14.60 10.43 -33.91
N SER A 561 -15.91 10.64 -34.10
CA SER A 561 -16.84 9.61 -34.58
C SER A 561 -17.00 9.61 -36.11
N SER A 562 -16.37 10.54 -36.82
CA SER A 562 -16.34 10.56 -38.30
C SER A 562 -15.49 9.41 -38.85
N ALA A 563 -15.77 8.98 -40.09
CA ALA A 563 -14.92 8.06 -40.83
C ALA A 563 -13.56 8.68 -41.18
N ASP A 564 -13.50 10.00 -41.33
CA ASP A 564 -12.27 10.78 -41.43
C ASP A 564 -12.34 11.98 -40.46
N PRO A 565 -11.84 11.82 -39.22
CA PRO A 565 -11.78 12.90 -38.24
C PRO A 565 -10.80 14.03 -38.60
N TRP A 566 -9.94 13.84 -39.60
CA TRP A 566 -8.93 14.83 -39.97
C TRP A 566 -9.40 15.78 -41.07
N ASP A 567 -10.44 15.40 -41.82
CA ASP A 567 -11.18 16.32 -42.69
C ASP A 567 -12.00 17.31 -41.84
N TYR A 568 -11.60 18.58 -41.89
CA TYR A 568 -12.22 19.66 -41.12
C TYR A 568 -13.72 19.79 -41.42
N ASN A 569 -14.21 19.40 -42.61
CA ASN A 569 -15.63 19.47 -42.94
C ASN A 569 -16.50 18.60 -42.02
N ASN A 570 -15.91 17.63 -41.34
CA ASN A 570 -16.60 16.73 -40.40
C ASN A 570 -16.65 17.28 -38.96
N ASP A 571 -16.01 18.42 -38.68
CA ASP A 571 -15.98 19.02 -37.35
C ASP A 571 -17.37 19.45 -36.88
N ILE A 572 -17.59 19.40 -35.56
CA ILE A 572 -18.84 19.74 -34.91
C ILE A 572 -18.75 21.15 -34.33
N LEU A 573 -19.63 22.05 -34.78
CA LEU A 573 -19.78 23.36 -34.15
C LEU A 573 -20.45 23.21 -32.78
N ALA A 574 -19.79 23.72 -31.75
CA ALA A 574 -20.26 23.69 -30.37
C ALA A 574 -20.00 25.02 -29.65
N THR A 575 -20.70 25.22 -28.54
CA THR A 575 -20.53 26.39 -27.68
C THR A 575 -19.93 25.97 -26.34
N ALA A 576 -18.90 26.67 -25.89
CA ALA A 576 -18.29 26.48 -24.57
C ALA A 576 -18.49 27.74 -23.71
N THR A 577 -18.62 27.56 -22.39
CA THR A 577 -18.87 28.63 -21.41
C THR A 577 -17.67 28.79 -20.49
N LEU A 578 -17.23 30.03 -20.26
CA LEU A 578 -16.12 30.32 -19.35
C LEU A 578 -16.53 30.00 -17.91
N LYS A 579 -15.72 29.18 -17.23
CA LYS A 579 -15.99 28.74 -15.85
C LYS A 579 -14.97 29.20 -14.84
N ALA A 580 -13.72 29.31 -15.25
CA ALA A 580 -12.65 29.85 -14.41
C ALA A 580 -11.63 30.59 -15.27
N SER A 581 -10.90 31.48 -14.62
CA SER A 581 -9.81 32.23 -15.23
C SER A 581 -8.70 32.43 -14.22
N SER A 582 -7.47 32.32 -14.68
CA SER A 582 -6.25 32.54 -13.92
C SER A 582 -5.32 33.51 -14.66
N THR A 583 -4.04 33.57 -14.28
CA THR A 583 -3.06 34.45 -14.92
C THR A 583 -2.58 33.92 -16.27
N ARG A 584 -2.64 32.61 -16.51
CA ARG A 584 -2.22 31.97 -17.77
C ARG A 584 -3.31 31.16 -18.47
N ALA A 585 -4.46 30.94 -17.85
CA ALA A 585 -5.51 30.11 -18.44
C ALA A 585 -6.91 30.75 -18.41
N LEU A 586 -7.69 30.37 -19.42
CA LEU A 586 -9.14 30.50 -19.48
C LEU A 586 -9.77 29.11 -19.58
N VAL A 587 -10.49 28.65 -18.57
CA VAL A 587 -11.09 27.31 -18.58
C VAL A 587 -12.54 27.39 -19.01
N TYR A 588 -12.82 26.81 -20.18
CA TYR A 588 -14.13 26.74 -20.81
C TYR A 588 -14.69 25.33 -20.74
N TYR A 589 -15.99 25.21 -20.46
CA TYR A 589 -16.72 23.94 -20.51
C TYR A 589 -17.63 23.90 -21.72
N ASP A 590 -17.49 22.84 -22.52
CA ASP A 590 -18.46 22.47 -23.56
C ASP A 590 -19.89 22.43 -22.99
N SER A 591 -20.87 22.94 -23.74
CA SER A 591 -22.28 22.96 -23.35
C SER A 591 -22.90 21.57 -23.10
N THR A 592 -22.27 20.52 -23.64
CA THR A 592 -22.69 19.13 -23.45
C THR A 592 -22.04 18.47 -22.24
N LEU A 593 -21.09 19.13 -21.57
CA LEU A 593 -20.41 18.59 -20.41
C LEU A 593 -21.35 18.49 -19.21
N THR A 594 -21.39 17.33 -18.57
CA THR A 594 -22.15 17.08 -17.34
C THR A 594 -21.23 16.58 -16.22
N GLY A 595 -21.60 16.85 -14.97
CA GLY A 595 -20.87 16.32 -13.79
C GLY A 595 -19.58 17.04 -13.41
N PHE A 596 -19.21 18.14 -14.07
CA PHE A 596 -18.07 18.99 -13.73
C PHE A 596 -18.50 20.27 -13.03
N THR A 597 -17.77 20.67 -11.99
CA THR A 597 -18.08 21.87 -11.20
C THR A 597 -17.20 23.06 -11.59
N ASP A 598 -17.62 24.27 -11.21
CA ASP A 598 -16.80 25.49 -11.39
C ASP A 598 -15.54 25.46 -10.48
N ASN A 599 -15.60 24.72 -9.37
CA ASN A 599 -14.42 24.46 -8.54
C ASN A 599 -13.38 23.60 -9.27
N ASP A 600 -13.82 22.61 -10.07
CA ASP A 600 -12.90 21.83 -10.91
C ASP A 600 -12.23 22.71 -11.96
N ALA A 601 -12.97 23.66 -12.55
CA ALA A 601 -12.41 24.61 -13.52
C ALA A 601 -11.33 25.49 -12.87
N THR A 602 -11.60 25.93 -11.64
CA THR A 602 -10.65 26.74 -10.85
C THR A 602 -9.38 25.94 -10.55
N ALA A 603 -9.51 24.69 -10.11
CA ALA A 603 -8.38 23.80 -9.86
C ALA A 603 -7.56 23.50 -11.13
N ILE A 604 -8.20 23.39 -12.29
CA ILE A 604 -7.51 23.24 -13.58
C ILE A 604 -6.71 24.50 -13.90
N ALA A 605 -7.30 25.69 -13.74
CA ALA A 605 -6.65 26.96 -14.04
C ALA A 605 -5.44 27.23 -13.12
N GLU A 606 -5.59 27.00 -11.81
CA GLU A 606 -4.51 27.17 -10.83
C GLU A 606 -3.34 26.22 -11.08
N GLU A 607 -3.64 24.96 -11.37
CA GLU A 607 -2.62 23.96 -11.66
C GLU A 607 -1.92 24.23 -12.99
N PHE A 608 -2.64 24.73 -14.01
CA PHE A 608 -2.03 25.14 -15.28
C PHE A 608 -1.06 26.32 -15.11
N ASP A 609 -1.39 27.32 -14.29
CA ASP A 609 -0.48 28.42 -13.97
C ASP A 609 0.82 27.90 -13.34
N ARG A 610 0.74 26.89 -12.46
CA ARG A 610 1.90 26.23 -11.85
C ARG A 610 2.73 25.48 -12.89
N ILE A 611 2.09 24.71 -13.76
CA ILE A 611 2.75 23.99 -14.87
C ILE A 611 3.49 24.97 -15.77
N TYR A 612 2.82 26.05 -16.18
CA TYR A 612 3.40 27.10 -17.02
C TYR A 612 4.65 27.70 -16.37
N ALA A 613 4.55 28.11 -15.10
CA ALA A 613 5.65 28.74 -14.39
C ALA A 613 6.87 27.82 -14.27
N ASN A 614 6.64 26.52 -14.01
CA ASN A 614 7.70 25.52 -13.93
C ASN A 614 8.41 25.34 -15.28
N LEU A 615 7.64 25.18 -16.37
CA LEU A 615 8.21 25.00 -17.71
C LEU A 615 8.92 26.27 -18.21
N ALA A 616 8.35 27.44 -17.96
CA ALA A 616 8.96 28.71 -18.34
C ALA A 616 10.31 28.94 -17.66
N THR A 617 10.40 28.63 -16.37
CA THR A 617 11.64 28.80 -15.60
C THR A 617 12.68 27.74 -15.94
N ALA A 618 12.25 26.51 -16.25
CA ALA A 618 13.15 25.38 -16.44
C ALA A 618 13.54 25.17 -17.90
N CYS A 619 12.60 25.10 -18.82
CA CYS A 619 12.85 24.65 -20.20
C CYS A 619 13.03 25.79 -21.20
N TRP A 620 12.53 27.00 -20.90
CA TRP A 620 12.36 28.05 -21.90
C TRP A 620 13.25 29.27 -21.71
N ASP A 621 14.25 29.18 -20.83
CA ASP A 621 15.22 30.26 -20.64
C ASP A 621 15.96 30.57 -21.95
N GLY A 622 15.94 31.84 -22.36
CA GLY A 622 16.50 32.32 -23.62
C GLY A 622 15.63 32.16 -24.87
N LEU A 623 14.40 31.62 -24.76
CA LEU A 623 13.45 31.55 -25.88
C LEU A 623 12.61 32.83 -25.99
N THR A 624 12.31 33.26 -27.22
CA THR A 624 11.76 34.61 -27.47
C THR A 624 10.28 34.63 -27.83
N ARG A 625 9.71 33.50 -28.28
CA ARG A 625 8.29 33.41 -28.61
C ARG A 625 7.58 32.66 -27.48
N PRO A 626 6.64 33.27 -26.73
CA PRO A 626 5.93 32.54 -25.69
C PRO A 626 5.01 31.46 -26.30
N PRO A 627 4.52 30.47 -25.54
CA PRO A 627 3.62 29.43 -26.06
C PRO A 627 2.31 30.03 -26.59
N GLU A 628 1.83 31.13 -26.01
CA GLU A 628 0.74 31.92 -26.55
C GLU A 628 1.13 32.40 -27.98
N GLY A 629 2.23 33.14 -28.11
CA GLY A 629 2.67 33.62 -29.42
C GLY A 629 1.82 34.80 -29.95
N ASN A 630 0.87 35.28 -29.14
CA ASN A 630 0.03 36.46 -29.35
C ASN A 630 -0.74 36.38 -30.68
N ILE A 631 -1.42 35.26 -30.92
CA ILE A 631 -2.27 35.08 -32.10
C ILE A 631 -3.47 36.03 -32.05
N ASP A 632 -3.97 36.28 -30.85
CA ASP A 632 -4.97 37.29 -30.53
C ASP A 632 -4.50 38.23 -29.42
N ASP A 633 -5.31 39.25 -29.09
CA ASP A 633 -5.04 40.19 -27.99
C ASP A 633 -5.26 39.55 -26.60
N GLN A 634 -5.43 38.22 -26.51
CA GLN A 634 -5.66 37.45 -25.29
C GLN A 634 -4.34 36.79 -24.82
N PRO A 635 -3.75 37.24 -23.69
CA PRO A 635 -2.47 36.71 -23.23
C PRO A 635 -2.55 35.36 -22.48
N ARG A 636 -3.72 34.69 -22.48
CA ARG A 636 -3.97 33.44 -21.72
C ARG A 636 -4.44 32.34 -22.64
N ILE A 637 -3.99 31.11 -22.35
CA ILE A 637 -4.34 29.92 -23.13
C ILE A 637 -5.74 29.45 -22.77
N ALA A 638 -6.58 29.22 -23.77
CA ALA A 638 -7.89 28.61 -23.59
C ALA A 638 -7.77 27.10 -23.34
N ILE A 639 -8.33 26.62 -22.24
CA ILE A 639 -8.44 25.19 -21.94
C ILE A 639 -9.91 24.81 -22.08
N VAL A 640 -10.24 24.06 -23.12
CA VAL A 640 -11.63 23.63 -23.40
C VAL A 640 -11.82 22.21 -22.93
N VAL A 641 -12.60 22.04 -21.85
CA VAL A 641 -12.99 20.72 -21.35
C VAL A 641 -14.21 20.24 -22.14
N THR A 642 -14.02 19.19 -22.94
CA THR A 642 -15.06 18.69 -23.84
C THR A 642 -15.14 17.15 -23.81
N PRO A 643 -16.35 16.58 -23.67
CA PRO A 643 -16.56 15.13 -23.75
C PRO A 643 -16.37 14.57 -25.16
N THR A 644 -16.27 15.40 -26.20
CA THR A 644 -16.02 14.95 -27.59
C THR A 644 -14.72 14.16 -27.73
N LEU A 645 -13.71 14.43 -26.89
CA LEU A 645 -12.47 13.66 -26.85
C LEU A 645 -12.68 12.20 -26.41
N ASP A 646 -13.78 11.85 -25.74
CA ASP A 646 -14.10 10.47 -25.36
C ASP A 646 -14.49 9.61 -26.58
N ALA A 647 -15.01 10.24 -27.64
CA ALA A 647 -15.35 9.53 -28.88
C ALA A 647 -14.12 8.90 -29.56
N TYR A 648 -12.92 9.49 -29.36
CA TYR A 648 -11.65 8.92 -29.84
C TYR A 648 -11.38 7.53 -29.25
N ARG A 649 -11.81 7.28 -28.00
CA ARG A 649 -11.69 5.95 -27.35
C ARG A 649 -12.45 4.88 -28.10
N THR A 650 -13.62 5.23 -28.63
CA THR A 650 -14.48 4.27 -29.34
C THR A 650 -13.94 3.97 -30.73
N ALA A 651 -13.31 4.95 -31.40
CA ALA A 651 -12.75 4.80 -32.74
C ALA A 651 -11.39 4.05 -32.73
N GLU A 652 -10.46 4.49 -31.87
CA GLU A 652 -9.06 4.02 -31.89
C GLU A 652 -8.73 3.06 -30.74
N GLY A 653 -9.67 2.80 -29.83
CA GLY A 653 -9.41 2.01 -28.62
C GLY A 653 -8.56 2.74 -27.56
N ARG A 654 -8.22 4.03 -27.77
CA ARG A 654 -7.42 4.89 -26.86
C ARG A 654 -8.18 6.09 -26.35
N MET A 655 -8.09 6.41 -25.05
CA MET A 655 -8.64 7.66 -24.51
C MET A 655 -7.67 8.82 -24.71
N LEU A 656 -7.95 9.79 -25.59
CA LEU A 656 -7.19 11.04 -25.73
C LEU A 656 -7.41 11.96 -24.52
N VAL A 657 -6.34 12.27 -23.77
CA VAL A 657 -6.45 12.99 -22.49
C VAL A 657 -6.40 14.51 -22.66
N THR A 658 -5.44 14.98 -23.45
CA THR A 658 -5.35 16.36 -23.91
C THR A 658 -4.91 16.39 -25.36
N SER A 659 -5.24 17.46 -26.06
CA SER A 659 -4.82 17.70 -27.43
C SER A 659 -4.59 19.18 -27.65
N PHE A 660 -3.53 19.50 -28.36
CA PHE A 660 -3.30 20.80 -28.97
C PHE A 660 -3.48 20.59 -30.48
N ASP A 661 -4.14 21.48 -31.19
CA ASP A 661 -4.21 21.44 -32.66
C ASP A 661 -3.57 22.72 -33.22
N PRO A 662 -2.46 22.64 -33.97
CA PRO A 662 -1.79 23.81 -34.54
C PRO A 662 -2.71 24.60 -35.48
N ARG A 663 -3.72 23.95 -36.08
CA ARG A 663 -4.74 24.60 -36.92
C ARG A 663 -5.40 25.75 -36.19
N ASP A 664 -5.70 25.58 -34.89
CA ASP A 664 -6.45 26.55 -34.09
C ASP A 664 -5.68 27.83 -33.83
N LYS A 665 -4.35 27.84 -34.01
CA LYS A 665 -3.51 29.03 -33.91
C LYS A 665 -3.38 29.81 -35.22
N ASP A 666 -3.80 29.25 -36.34
CA ASP A 666 -3.78 29.95 -37.63
C ASP A 666 -5.19 30.43 -37.95
N PRO A 667 -5.51 31.73 -37.76
CA PRO A 667 -6.84 32.27 -38.04
C PRO A 667 -7.19 32.20 -39.53
N ASN A 668 -6.26 31.83 -40.42
CA ASN A 668 -6.54 31.67 -41.85
C ASN A 668 -6.99 30.25 -42.22
N GLN A 669 -7.00 29.31 -41.26
CA GLN A 669 -7.41 27.93 -41.48
C GLN A 669 -8.93 27.73 -41.33
N PRO A 670 -9.53 26.88 -42.18
CA PRO A 670 -10.92 26.47 -42.01
C PRO A 670 -11.14 25.85 -40.63
N HIS A 671 -12.25 26.22 -39.99
CA HIS A 671 -12.64 25.73 -38.67
C HIS A 671 -11.60 25.97 -37.55
N SER A 672 -10.66 26.88 -37.76
CA SER A 672 -9.73 27.34 -36.74
C SER A 672 -10.43 28.17 -35.66
N ALA A 673 -9.97 27.99 -34.43
CA ALA A 673 -10.35 28.87 -33.32
C ALA A 673 -9.71 30.26 -33.37
N GLY A 674 -8.60 30.42 -34.09
CA GLY A 674 -7.83 31.67 -34.16
C GLY A 674 -7.28 32.14 -32.81
N THR A 675 -6.90 31.21 -31.93
CA THR A 675 -6.46 31.46 -30.54
C THR A 675 -5.65 30.28 -30.01
N GLU A 676 -4.94 30.45 -28.89
CA GLU A 676 -4.15 29.39 -28.29
C GLU A 676 -5.01 28.50 -27.40
N MET A 677 -5.21 27.27 -27.85
CA MET A 677 -6.17 26.38 -27.21
C MET A 677 -5.64 24.98 -26.96
N ILE A 678 -5.97 24.43 -25.79
CA ILE A 678 -5.78 23.03 -25.43
C ILE A 678 -7.15 22.41 -25.14
N TYR A 679 -7.47 21.34 -25.84
CA TYR A 679 -8.64 20.52 -25.55
C TYR A 679 -8.30 19.51 -24.46
N ALA A 680 -9.19 19.33 -23.50
CA ALA A 680 -8.98 18.47 -22.35
C ALA A 680 -10.17 17.54 -22.12
N ASN A 681 -9.89 16.25 -21.90
CA ASN A 681 -10.92 15.25 -21.72
C ASN A 681 -11.39 15.19 -20.26
N PRO A 682 -12.68 15.39 -19.98
CA PRO A 682 -13.23 15.33 -18.62
C PRO A 682 -13.07 13.95 -17.96
N VAL A 683 -13.07 12.87 -18.74
CA VAL A 683 -12.84 11.52 -18.23
C VAL A 683 -11.41 11.37 -17.71
N GLY A 684 -10.44 12.00 -18.38
CA GLY A 684 -9.05 12.02 -17.93
C GLY A 684 -8.89 12.66 -16.56
N TYR A 685 -9.53 13.80 -16.33
CA TYR A 685 -9.50 14.51 -15.04
C TYR A 685 -10.17 13.72 -13.91
N THR A 686 -11.28 13.03 -14.19
CA THR A 686 -12.00 12.27 -13.16
C THR A 686 -11.36 10.92 -12.85
N GLN A 687 -10.74 10.24 -13.83
CA GLN A 687 -10.14 8.91 -13.65
C GLN A 687 -8.67 8.98 -13.20
N ASN A 688 -7.89 9.92 -13.74
CA ASN A 688 -6.46 10.04 -13.42
C ASN A 688 -5.97 11.50 -13.57
N ARG A 689 -6.12 12.28 -12.49
CA ARG A 689 -5.70 13.68 -12.43
C ARG A 689 -4.22 13.90 -12.77
N ALA A 690 -3.33 13.00 -12.34
CA ALA A 690 -1.90 13.14 -12.63
C ALA A 690 -1.62 13.04 -14.13
N ASN A 691 -2.23 12.07 -14.82
CA ASN A 691 -2.11 11.95 -16.27
C ASN A 691 -2.79 13.11 -17.01
N PHE A 692 -3.89 13.65 -16.49
CA PHE A 692 -4.56 14.84 -17.02
C PHE A 692 -3.64 16.07 -16.98
N TYR A 693 -3.07 16.39 -15.81
CA TYR A 693 -2.17 17.53 -15.65
C TYR A 693 -0.85 17.34 -16.42
N GLY A 694 -0.31 16.12 -16.43
CA GLY A 694 0.80 15.77 -17.32
C GLY A 694 0.46 16.00 -18.79
N GLY A 695 -0.73 15.62 -19.23
CA GLY A 695 -1.23 15.92 -20.58
C GLY A 695 -1.21 17.41 -20.90
N LEU A 696 -1.66 18.26 -19.97
CA LEU A 696 -1.61 19.72 -20.14
C LEU A 696 -0.17 20.23 -20.30
N ALA A 697 0.77 19.73 -19.49
CA ALA A 697 2.19 20.07 -19.60
C ALA A 697 2.78 19.65 -20.96
N TYR A 698 2.42 18.45 -21.46
CA TYR A 698 2.84 17.97 -22.77
C TYR A 698 2.31 18.87 -23.90
N SER A 699 1.00 19.17 -23.88
CA SER A 699 0.35 20.00 -24.90
C SER A 699 0.91 21.43 -24.91
N LEU A 700 1.15 22.00 -23.73
CA LEU A 700 1.76 23.31 -23.59
C LEU A 700 3.21 23.35 -24.11
N SER A 701 4.03 22.34 -23.78
CA SER A 701 5.38 22.22 -24.33
C SER A 701 5.39 22.02 -25.85
N THR A 702 4.42 21.28 -26.39
CA THR A 702 4.31 21.14 -27.85
C THR A 702 3.98 22.47 -28.52
N MET A 703 3.05 23.24 -27.94
CA MET A 703 2.71 24.56 -28.44
C MET A 703 3.95 25.47 -28.45
N MET A 704 4.76 25.44 -27.38
CA MET A 704 6.03 26.15 -27.32
C MET A 704 7.02 25.68 -28.40
N TYR A 705 7.22 24.37 -28.52
CA TYR A 705 8.14 23.74 -29.48
C TYR A 705 7.79 24.17 -30.91
N LEU A 706 6.52 24.09 -31.30
CA LEU A 706 6.09 24.46 -32.65
C LEU A 706 6.20 25.97 -32.92
N ASN A 707 5.95 26.83 -31.92
CA ASN A 707 6.14 28.27 -32.06
C ASN A 707 7.60 28.65 -32.34
N GLN A 708 8.54 27.92 -31.73
CA GLN A 708 9.96 28.13 -31.99
C GLN A 708 10.38 27.49 -33.33
N LYS A 709 10.05 26.20 -33.52
CA LYS A 709 10.63 25.36 -34.58
C LYS A 709 9.95 25.44 -35.94
N ALA A 710 8.70 25.86 -36.04
CA ALA A 710 7.99 26.01 -37.31
C ALA A 710 8.18 24.82 -38.29
N ALA A 711 8.87 25.01 -39.42
CA ALA A 711 9.05 24.00 -40.47
C ALA A 711 10.14 22.97 -40.12
N GLU A 712 11.02 23.32 -39.19
CA GLU A 712 12.17 22.56 -38.71
C GLU A 712 11.79 21.65 -37.53
N ALA A 713 10.52 21.68 -37.12
CA ALA A 713 9.96 20.83 -36.07
C ALA A 713 9.96 19.38 -36.50
N THR A 714 10.58 18.51 -35.70
CA THR A 714 10.50 17.06 -35.94
C THR A 714 9.54 16.42 -34.95
N PRO A 715 8.72 15.45 -35.38
CA PRO A 715 7.81 14.76 -34.48
C PRO A 715 8.56 14.18 -33.28
N TRP A 716 9.67 13.45 -33.50
CA TRP A 716 10.33 12.64 -32.46
C TRP A 716 10.95 13.49 -31.35
N GLN A 717 11.54 14.65 -31.68
CA GLN A 717 12.02 15.59 -30.68
C GLN A 717 10.85 16.13 -29.86
N ASN A 718 9.74 16.50 -30.51
CA ASN A 718 8.53 16.95 -29.82
C ASN A 718 7.98 15.92 -28.82
N ALA A 719 8.00 14.61 -29.15
CA ALA A 719 7.65 13.58 -28.17
C ALA A 719 8.55 13.58 -26.95
N GLY A 720 9.87 13.51 -27.18
CA GLY A 720 10.84 13.40 -26.10
C GLY A 720 10.76 14.62 -25.17
N ILE A 721 10.69 15.81 -25.75
CA ILE A 721 10.55 17.09 -25.04
C ILE A 721 9.20 17.16 -24.32
N GLY A 722 8.10 16.78 -24.96
CA GLY A 722 6.78 16.78 -24.34
C GLY A 722 6.68 15.84 -23.14
N VAL A 723 7.22 14.61 -23.23
CA VAL A 723 7.26 13.68 -22.08
C VAL A 723 8.21 14.19 -20.99
N PHE A 724 9.33 14.83 -21.36
CA PHE A 724 10.21 15.49 -20.41
C PHE A 724 9.52 16.67 -19.71
N ALA A 725 8.70 17.46 -20.41
CA ALA A 725 7.91 18.54 -19.83
C ALA A 725 6.91 18.02 -18.78
N ARG A 726 6.31 16.85 -18.99
CA ARG A 726 5.49 16.18 -17.94
C ARG A 726 6.29 15.99 -16.67
N GLN A 727 7.53 15.52 -16.79
CA GLN A 727 8.42 15.31 -15.64
C GLN A 727 8.76 16.61 -14.93
N VAL A 728 9.10 17.66 -15.67
CA VAL A 728 9.40 18.99 -15.10
C VAL A 728 8.18 19.56 -14.38
N ALA A 729 6.98 19.30 -14.90
CA ALA A 729 5.71 19.68 -14.27
C ALA A 729 5.35 18.84 -13.02
N GLY A 730 6.10 17.77 -12.71
CA GLY A 730 5.83 16.90 -11.57
C GLY A 730 4.93 15.69 -11.87
N TYR A 731 4.76 15.33 -13.14
CA TYR A 731 3.87 14.27 -13.64
C TYR A 731 4.59 13.30 -14.59
N GLY A 732 5.88 13.04 -14.36
CA GLY A 732 6.70 12.19 -15.22
C GLY A 732 7.34 11.00 -14.50
N PHE A 733 8.39 10.45 -15.14
CA PHE A 733 9.01 9.19 -14.70
C PHE A 733 9.56 9.26 -13.27
N THR A 734 10.23 10.35 -12.90
CA THR A 734 10.77 10.52 -11.53
C THR A 734 9.69 10.62 -10.45
N GLN A 735 8.45 10.94 -10.82
CA GLN A 735 7.29 10.90 -9.93
C GLN A 735 6.54 9.55 -9.97
N SER A 736 7.10 8.55 -10.65
CA SER A 736 6.48 7.23 -10.85
C SER A 736 5.11 7.31 -11.53
N ASP A 737 4.91 8.28 -12.43
CA ASP A 737 3.67 8.40 -13.20
C ASP A 737 3.46 7.13 -14.05
N PRO A 738 2.34 6.39 -13.87
CA PRO A 738 2.15 5.08 -14.51
C PRO A 738 2.21 5.11 -16.04
N GLN A 739 1.82 6.23 -16.66
CA GLN A 739 1.84 6.39 -18.12
C GLN A 739 3.28 6.44 -18.63
N VAL A 740 4.10 7.34 -18.05
CA VAL A 740 5.50 7.51 -18.46
C VAL A 740 6.33 6.27 -18.12
N VAL A 741 6.04 5.61 -17.00
CA VAL A 741 6.61 4.31 -16.66
C VAL A 741 6.24 3.26 -17.72
N GLY A 742 4.99 3.22 -18.16
CA GLY A 742 4.54 2.33 -19.24
C GLY A 742 5.31 2.55 -20.55
N TYR A 743 5.53 3.81 -20.94
CA TYR A 743 6.29 4.17 -22.14
C TYR A 743 7.71 3.62 -22.11
N VAL A 744 8.43 3.91 -21.02
CA VAL A 744 9.81 3.44 -20.82
C VAL A 744 9.86 1.92 -20.75
N SER A 745 8.90 1.28 -20.09
CA SER A 745 8.82 -0.18 -19.98
C SER A 745 8.65 -0.84 -21.35
N GLN A 746 7.70 -0.35 -22.17
CA GLN A 746 7.48 -0.89 -23.51
C GLN A 746 8.71 -0.74 -24.40
N TYR A 747 9.40 0.41 -24.34
CA TYR A 747 10.65 0.58 -25.08
C TYR A 747 11.70 -0.44 -24.66
N LEU A 748 11.93 -0.58 -23.35
CA LEU A 748 12.97 -1.47 -22.86
C LEU A 748 12.67 -2.96 -23.12
N GLN A 749 11.41 -3.33 -23.30
CA GLN A 749 10.96 -4.69 -23.64
C GLN A 749 10.93 -4.97 -25.15
N HIS A 750 10.80 -3.93 -25.97
CA HIS A 750 10.61 -4.02 -27.43
C HIS A 750 11.49 -3.04 -28.20
N SER A 751 12.73 -2.83 -27.73
CA SER A 751 13.68 -1.87 -28.31
C SER A 751 13.88 -2.10 -29.81
N GLU A 752 13.81 -3.37 -30.24
CA GLU A 752 13.96 -3.84 -31.62
C GLU A 752 12.78 -3.51 -32.54
N LYS A 753 11.81 -2.72 -32.07
CA LYS A 753 10.63 -2.30 -32.85
C LYS A 753 10.56 -0.79 -33.05
N VAL A 754 11.50 -0.02 -32.50
CA VAL A 754 11.42 1.44 -32.54
C VAL A 754 12.71 2.07 -33.05
N SER A 755 12.55 3.16 -33.80
CA SER A 755 13.63 4.04 -34.27
C SER A 755 13.54 5.40 -33.58
N LEU A 756 14.70 5.98 -33.28
CA LEU A 756 14.79 7.26 -32.57
C LEU A 756 14.19 8.38 -33.40
N ASN A 757 14.61 8.49 -34.66
CA ASN A 757 14.31 9.58 -35.57
C ASN A 757 13.25 9.23 -36.63
N HIS A 758 12.98 7.95 -36.89
CA HIS A 758 11.90 7.53 -37.77
C HIS A 758 10.62 7.32 -36.98
N TRP A 759 9.56 8.05 -37.36
CA TRP A 759 8.26 7.95 -36.71
C TRP A 759 7.22 7.33 -37.65
N PRO A 760 6.90 6.03 -37.51
CA PRO A 760 5.96 5.36 -38.39
C PRO A 760 4.54 5.92 -38.22
N GLU A 761 3.67 5.67 -39.21
CA GLU A 761 2.25 6.02 -39.16
C GLU A 761 1.55 5.34 -37.95
N ASP A 762 1.88 4.07 -37.67
CA ASP A 762 1.36 3.29 -36.53
C ASP A 762 2.24 3.39 -35.28
N ARG A 763 2.13 4.51 -34.57
CA ARG A 763 2.94 4.86 -33.40
C ARG A 763 2.67 3.95 -32.20
N THR A 764 3.72 3.50 -31.51
CA THR A 764 3.61 2.73 -30.27
C THR A 764 4.12 3.50 -29.06
N ASP A 765 3.75 3.09 -27.85
CA ASP A 765 4.19 3.78 -26.63
C ASP A 765 5.70 3.58 -26.38
N ALA A 766 6.28 2.52 -26.97
CA ALA A 766 7.72 2.30 -26.99
C ALA A 766 8.49 3.42 -27.71
N ASN A 767 7.88 4.10 -28.69
CA ASN A 767 8.51 5.27 -29.33
C ASN A 767 8.71 6.36 -28.26
N PHE A 768 7.61 6.77 -27.59
CA PHE A 768 7.63 7.80 -26.54
C PHE A 768 8.64 7.49 -25.43
N GLY A 769 8.75 6.21 -25.04
CA GLY A 769 9.73 5.75 -24.05
C GLY A 769 11.17 6.02 -24.48
N MET A 770 11.54 5.67 -25.70
CA MET A 770 12.88 5.90 -26.23
C MET A 770 13.19 7.39 -26.36
N GLN A 771 12.28 8.18 -26.94
CA GLN A 771 12.51 9.61 -27.13
C GLN A 771 12.64 10.33 -25.80
N TYR A 772 11.82 9.98 -24.81
CA TYR A 772 11.98 10.49 -23.45
C TYR A 772 13.36 10.15 -22.86
N LEU A 773 13.80 8.89 -22.93
CA LEU A 773 15.11 8.50 -22.40
C LEU A 773 16.26 9.19 -23.14
N PHE A 774 16.14 9.40 -24.44
CA PHE A 774 17.13 10.13 -25.22
C PHE A 774 17.19 11.61 -24.81
N THR A 775 16.04 12.28 -24.68
CA THR A 775 15.95 13.65 -24.17
C THR A 775 16.49 13.76 -22.74
N GLN A 776 16.18 12.79 -21.87
CA GLN A 776 16.73 12.73 -20.51
C GLN A 776 18.25 12.56 -20.51
N TYR A 777 18.79 11.76 -21.43
CA TYR A 777 20.23 11.59 -21.58
C TYR A 777 20.92 12.87 -22.07
N LEU A 778 20.31 13.59 -23.02
CA LEU A 778 20.77 14.92 -23.43
C LEU A 778 20.74 15.90 -22.25
N PHE A 779 19.67 15.91 -21.45
CA PHE A 779 19.60 16.73 -20.24
C PHE A 779 20.75 16.40 -19.26
N ASP A 780 20.94 15.13 -18.93
CA ASP A 780 21.93 14.72 -17.92
C ASP A 780 23.38 15.00 -18.36
N HIS A 781 23.67 14.95 -19.66
CA HIS A 781 25.06 14.95 -20.17
C HIS A 781 25.43 16.15 -21.04
N CYS A 782 24.47 16.93 -21.55
CA CYS A 782 24.71 17.98 -22.54
C CYS A 782 24.42 19.40 -22.06
N GLY A 783 24.31 19.63 -20.75
CA GLY A 783 24.13 20.97 -20.17
C GLY A 783 22.81 21.18 -19.42
N GLY A 784 22.04 20.13 -19.15
CA GLY A 784 20.80 20.25 -18.38
C GLY A 784 19.73 21.03 -19.14
N TYR A 785 19.13 21.99 -18.45
CA TYR A 785 18.03 22.79 -18.99
C TYR A 785 18.41 23.63 -20.22
N SER A 786 19.66 24.09 -20.34
CA SER A 786 20.12 24.81 -21.54
C SER A 786 20.17 23.90 -22.77
N ALA A 787 20.38 22.59 -22.58
CA ALA A 787 20.32 21.64 -23.68
C ALA A 787 18.88 21.47 -24.18
N ILE A 788 17.92 21.42 -23.25
CA ILE A 788 16.50 21.32 -23.57
C ILE A 788 16.02 22.58 -24.30
N SER A 789 16.36 23.78 -23.82
CA SER A 789 15.99 25.02 -24.50
C SER A 789 16.60 25.12 -25.90
N GLN A 790 17.84 24.64 -26.08
CA GLN A 790 18.48 24.61 -27.39
C GLN A 790 17.79 23.63 -28.37
N LEU A 791 17.26 22.49 -27.90
CA LEU A 791 16.47 21.59 -28.76
C LEU A 791 15.16 22.22 -29.24
N GLU A 792 14.58 23.13 -28.47
CA GLU A 792 13.37 23.85 -28.87
C GLU A 792 13.71 25.03 -29.81
N LYS A 793 14.97 25.43 -29.97
CA LYS A 793 15.36 26.60 -30.76
C LYS A 793 15.70 26.25 -32.21
N THR A 794 15.28 27.08 -33.17
CA THR A 794 15.76 27.01 -34.56
C THR A 794 17.11 27.72 -34.70
N ASP A 795 18.09 27.07 -35.32
CA ASP A 795 19.34 27.73 -35.74
C ASP A 795 18.98 28.80 -36.81
N PRO A 796 19.22 30.10 -36.52
CA PRO A 796 18.80 31.18 -37.41
C PRO A 796 19.61 31.29 -38.71
N ILE A 797 20.74 30.58 -38.81
CA ILE A 797 21.66 30.61 -39.95
C ILE A 797 21.49 29.36 -40.80
N ASN A 798 21.59 28.18 -40.18
CA ASN A 798 21.66 26.90 -40.91
C ASN A 798 20.34 26.13 -40.93
N GLN A 799 19.37 26.51 -40.10
CA GLN A 799 18.05 25.86 -40.03
C GLN A 799 18.13 24.33 -39.85
N TYR A 800 19.05 23.89 -38.98
CA TYR A 800 19.17 22.49 -38.63
C TYR A 800 17.84 21.94 -38.08
N SER A 801 17.64 20.63 -38.26
CA SER A 801 16.48 19.92 -37.73
C SER A 801 16.85 18.51 -37.28
N GLY A 802 16.13 17.97 -36.30
CA GLY A 802 16.26 16.58 -35.90
C GLY A 802 17.65 16.23 -35.35
N LEU A 803 18.33 15.27 -35.98
CA LEU A 803 19.66 14.82 -35.52
C LEU A 803 20.77 15.82 -35.84
N GLU A 804 20.57 16.71 -36.80
CA GLU A 804 21.53 17.79 -37.09
C GLU A 804 21.57 18.79 -35.94
N ASP A 805 20.43 19.15 -35.36
CA ASP A 805 20.34 19.99 -34.15
C ASP A 805 21.17 19.36 -33.02
N VAL A 806 20.93 18.07 -32.76
CA VAL A 806 21.60 17.34 -31.69
C VAL A 806 23.11 17.28 -31.94
N ASN A 807 23.54 17.02 -33.18
CA ASN A 807 24.96 16.91 -33.50
C ASN A 807 25.68 18.27 -33.40
N ASN A 808 25.12 19.31 -34.04
CA ASN A 808 25.79 20.59 -34.22
C ASN A 808 25.68 21.49 -32.98
N ASP A 809 24.56 21.48 -32.28
CA ASP A 809 24.32 22.41 -31.17
C ASP A 809 24.58 21.81 -29.80
N LEU A 810 24.42 20.48 -29.67
CA LEU A 810 24.63 19.79 -28.42
C LEU A 810 25.92 18.97 -28.48
N VAL A 811 25.92 17.81 -29.15
CA VAL A 811 26.92 16.75 -29.00
C VAL A 811 28.36 17.21 -29.30
N THR A 812 28.57 18.02 -30.33
CA THR A 812 29.91 18.55 -30.68
C THR A 812 30.40 19.64 -29.71
N GLY A 813 29.57 20.09 -28.75
CA GLY A 813 29.91 20.99 -27.64
C GLY A 813 29.64 20.41 -26.23
N ALA A 814 29.05 19.21 -26.11
CA ALA A 814 28.25 18.81 -24.95
C ALA A 814 28.97 17.97 -23.88
N TYR A 815 30.08 18.46 -23.35
CA TYR A 815 30.43 18.08 -21.99
C TYR A 815 31.03 19.27 -21.28
N THR A 816 30.31 19.80 -20.29
CA THR A 816 30.97 20.54 -19.22
C THR A 816 31.95 19.56 -18.57
N ASP A 817 33.25 19.83 -18.70
CA ASP A 817 34.36 19.12 -18.04
C ASP A 817 34.91 17.84 -18.72
N PHE A 818 34.44 17.45 -19.91
CA PHE A 818 35.00 16.30 -20.65
C PHE A 818 35.26 16.62 -22.14
N PRO A 819 36.19 15.92 -22.81
CA PRO A 819 36.45 16.15 -24.23
C PRO A 819 35.21 15.84 -25.08
N LYS A 820 34.98 16.70 -26.08
CA LYS A 820 33.98 16.55 -27.15
C LYS A 820 34.03 15.12 -27.72
N VAL A 821 32.87 14.53 -27.98
CA VAL A 821 32.75 13.21 -28.63
C VAL A 821 32.07 13.36 -29.98
N SER A 822 32.32 12.40 -30.88
CA SER A 822 31.55 12.32 -32.13
C SER A 822 30.14 11.82 -31.87
N MET A 823 29.21 12.12 -32.77
CA MET A 823 27.82 11.61 -32.72
C MET A 823 27.76 10.09 -32.56
N ARG A 824 28.66 9.38 -33.26
CA ARG A 824 28.85 7.93 -33.13
C ARG A 824 29.15 7.51 -31.69
N GLU A 825 30.13 8.15 -31.05
CA GLU A 825 30.52 7.81 -29.69
C GLU A 825 29.45 8.24 -28.66
N PHE A 826 28.71 9.31 -28.93
CA PHE A 826 27.56 9.71 -28.14
C PHE A 826 26.47 8.62 -28.12
N PHE A 827 26.09 8.10 -29.28
CA PHE A 827 25.13 6.99 -29.37
C PHE A 827 25.62 5.72 -28.68
N HIS A 828 26.92 5.41 -28.76
CA HIS A 828 27.49 4.30 -28.00
C HIS A 828 27.34 4.50 -26.48
N ASN A 829 27.57 5.72 -25.99
CA ASN A 829 27.47 6.02 -24.56
C ASN A 829 26.00 5.98 -24.08
N PHE A 830 25.06 6.54 -24.85
CA PHE A 830 23.62 6.41 -24.59
C PHE A 830 23.20 4.94 -24.52
N CYS A 831 23.61 4.14 -25.50
CA CYS A 831 23.32 2.71 -25.57
C CYS A 831 23.87 1.95 -24.35
N LYS A 832 25.10 2.24 -23.94
CA LYS A 832 25.69 1.69 -22.70
C LYS A 832 24.96 2.18 -21.44
N ALA A 833 24.47 3.42 -21.41
CA ALA A 833 23.72 3.95 -20.27
C ALA A 833 22.40 3.20 -20.03
N LEU A 834 21.68 2.83 -21.10
CA LEU A 834 20.48 2.00 -21.01
C LEU A 834 20.75 0.62 -20.35
N TYR A 835 21.99 0.11 -20.43
CA TYR A 835 22.38 -1.18 -19.86
C TYR A 835 23.15 -1.09 -18.54
N CYS A 836 24.06 -0.12 -18.39
CA CYS A 836 24.96 -0.01 -17.23
C CYS A 836 24.34 0.76 -16.06
N ASP A 837 23.12 1.25 -16.24
CA ASP A 837 22.34 1.90 -15.20
C ASP A 837 22.22 0.97 -13.97
N ASP A 838 22.58 1.49 -12.80
CA ASP A 838 22.46 0.82 -11.49
C ASP A 838 23.22 -0.52 -11.33
N LEU A 839 24.24 -0.81 -12.16
CA LEU A 839 25.06 -2.01 -12.02
C LEU A 839 26.04 -1.98 -10.83
N GLY A 840 26.14 -0.86 -10.09
CA GLY A 840 27.03 -0.71 -8.94
C GLY A 840 28.53 -0.78 -9.28
N LEU A 841 28.92 -0.56 -10.54
CA LEU A 841 30.32 -0.56 -10.97
C LEU A 841 31.09 0.60 -10.30
N VAL A 842 32.30 0.32 -9.82
CA VAL A 842 33.15 1.29 -9.11
C VAL A 842 34.07 2.06 -10.06
N ALA A 843 34.60 3.20 -9.60
CA ALA A 843 35.58 3.98 -10.34
C ALA A 843 36.85 3.14 -10.61
N GLY A 844 37.39 3.22 -11.84
CA GLY A 844 38.55 2.43 -12.29
C GLY A 844 38.20 1.21 -13.15
N PHE A 845 36.90 0.95 -13.38
CA PHE A 845 36.46 -0.12 -14.27
C PHE A 845 36.74 0.19 -15.74
N ILE A 846 37.68 -0.53 -16.36
CA ILE A 846 38.13 -0.23 -17.72
C ILE A 846 36.99 -0.48 -18.71
N GLY A 847 36.66 0.55 -19.49
CA GLY A 847 35.59 0.55 -20.49
C GLY A 847 34.24 1.12 -20.00
N TYR A 848 34.13 1.39 -18.69
CA TYR A 848 32.97 2.00 -18.06
C TYR A 848 33.32 3.39 -17.51
N ASN A 849 32.46 4.36 -17.79
CA ASN A 849 32.54 5.72 -17.25
C ASN A 849 31.18 6.08 -16.69
N LYS A 850 31.08 6.23 -15.37
CA LYS A 850 29.84 6.54 -14.67
C LYS A 850 29.14 7.79 -15.22
N GLU A 851 29.90 8.84 -15.54
CA GLU A 851 29.38 10.12 -16.06
C GLU A 851 28.87 10.03 -17.51
N ARG A 852 29.09 8.91 -18.20
CA ARG A 852 28.63 8.68 -19.59
C ARG A 852 27.70 7.47 -19.73
N HIS A 853 27.85 6.46 -18.87
CA HIS A 853 27.19 5.17 -18.98
C HIS A 853 26.14 4.98 -17.89
N GLN A 854 25.63 6.05 -17.29
CA GLN A 854 24.48 6.04 -16.38
C GLN A 854 23.66 7.31 -16.54
N PHE A 855 22.36 7.20 -16.27
CA PHE A 855 21.53 8.38 -16.08
C PHE A 855 21.86 9.00 -14.70
N LYS A 856 21.85 10.33 -14.61
CA LYS A 856 22.16 11.02 -13.35
C LYS A 856 20.97 10.99 -12.40
N ASN A 857 19.77 11.25 -12.95
CA ASN A 857 18.59 11.56 -12.15
C ASN A 857 17.53 10.45 -12.14
N ILE A 858 17.63 9.47 -13.04
CA ILE A 858 16.71 8.33 -13.11
C ILE A 858 17.47 7.01 -12.87
N SER A 859 16.80 6.01 -12.30
CA SER A 859 17.29 4.62 -12.29
C SER A 859 16.24 3.75 -12.96
N LEU A 860 16.64 3.13 -14.06
CA LEU A 860 15.85 2.19 -14.85
C LEU A 860 15.68 0.84 -14.14
N ARG A 861 16.49 0.58 -13.10
CA ARG A 861 16.70 -0.78 -12.59
C ARG A 861 16.39 -0.98 -11.11
N GLY A 862 16.00 0.05 -10.35
CA GLY A 862 15.72 -0.11 -8.92
C GLY A 862 14.88 0.96 -8.22
N LYS A 863 14.63 2.12 -8.84
CA LYS A 863 13.89 3.23 -8.18
C LYS A 863 12.39 3.26 -8.47
N VAL A 864 11.95 2.84 -9.66
CA VAL A 864 10.55 2.94 -10.10
C VAL A 864 10.01 1.55 -10.44
N SER A 865 8.89 1.14 -9.84
CA SER A 865 8.26 -0.16 -10.09
C SER A 865 7.71 -0.27 -11.52
N GLY A 866 7.78 -1.45 -12.14
CA GLY A 866 7.27 -1.69 -13.50
C GLY A 866 8.29 -1.44 -14.62
N ILE A 867 9.50 -1.01 -14.26
CA ILE A 867 10.64 -0.92 -15.19
C ILE A 867 11.60 -2.07 -14.92
N ASP A 868 11.75 -2.87 -15.96
CA ASP A 868 12.50 -4.10 -15.92
C ASP A 868 13.93 -3.94 -16.49
N GLY A 869 14.28 -2.74 -16.98
CA GLY A 869 15.50 -2.48 -17.75
C GLY A 869 15.45 -3.15 -19.13
N LEU A 870 16.49 -2.98 -19.94
CA LEU A 870 16.68 -3.84 -21.13
C LEU A 870 16.85 -5.30 -20.67
N ARG A 871 15.91 -6.17 -21.05
CA ARG A 871 15.90 -7.60 -20.71
C ARG A 871 15.87 -8.48 -21.95
N GLY A 872 16.49 -9.65 -21.84
CA GLY A 872 16.40 -10.66 -22.89
C GLY A 872 15.01 -11.29 -22.95
N THR A 873 14.57 -11.67 -24.14
CA THR A 873 13.34 -12.45 -24.39
C THR A 873 13.48 -13.90 -23.89
N LEU A 874 12.35 -14.51 -23.47
CA LEU A 874 12.28 -15.93 -23.11
C LEU A 874 12.03 -16.78 -24.37
N VAL A 875 12.79 -17.86 -24.56
CA VAL A 875 12.57 -18.84 -25.66
C VAL A 875 12.69 -20.26 -25.09
N GLY A 876 11.81 -21.16 -25.54
CA GLY A 876 11.81 -22.58 -25.17
C GLY A 876 12.52 -23.48 -26.18
N GLU A 877 13.19 -24.51 -25.62
CA GLU A 877 13.75 -25.78 -26.17
C GLU A 877 14.98 -25.73 -27.14
N PRO A 878 15.65 -26.88 -27.39
CA PRO A 878 16.88 -27.37 -26.73
C PRO A 878 18.13 -27.33 -27.65
N PRO A 879 19.36 -27.55 -27.14
CA PRO A 879 20.59 -27.46 -27.95
C PRO A 879 20.81 -28.71 -28.81
N VAL A 880 21.16 -28.59 -30.11
CA VAL A 880 22.49 -28.83 -30.75
C VAL A 880 22.47 -28.46 -32.28
N THR A 881 23.59 -27.90 -32.77
CA THR A 881 24.05 -27.60 -34.16
C THR A 881 23.47 -26.38 -34.88
N THR A 882 24.31 -25.32 -34.95
CA THR A 882 24.20 -24.08 -35.76
C THR A 882 22.79 -23.49 -35.85
N ARG A 883 22.43 -22.66 -34.87
CA ARG A 883 21.28 -21.77 -35.03
C ARG A 883 21.77 -20.47 -35.66
N ILE A 884 21.47 -20.28 -36.96
CA ILE A 884 21.58 -18.97 -37.62
C ILE A 884 20.41 -18.14 -37.09
N MET A 885 20.71 -17.08 -36.34
CA MET A 885 19.71 -16.20 -35.75
C MET A 885 19.67 -14.87 -36.51
N PRO A 886 18.50 -14.45 -37.00
CA PRO A 886 18.36 -13.13 -37.59
C PRO A 886 18.34 -12.08 -36.46
N ILE A 887 19.43 -11.32 -36.33
CA ILE A 887 19.39 -10.01 -35.68
C ILE A 887 18.87 -9.06 -36.76
N LYS A 888 17.88 -8.21 -36.47
CA LYS A 888 17.32 -7.33 -37.51
C LYS A 888 18.44 -6.46 -38.12
N GLY A 889 18.74 -6.70 -39.39
CA GLY A 889 19.85 -6.09 -40.12
C GLY A 889 21.04 -7.00 -40.48
N TYR A 890 21.22 -8.18 -39.86
CA TYR A 890 22.29 -9.14 -40.20
C TYR A 890 22.20 -10.53 -39.50
N GLY A 891 22.99 -11.51 -39.95
CA GLY A 891 23.05 -12.86 -39.37
C GLY A 891 24.05 -12.99 -38.21
N CYS A 892 23.66 -13.69 -37.15
CA CYS A 892 24.56 -14.14 -36.09
C CYS A 892 24.50 -15.67 -35.96
N SER A 893 25.66 -16.31 -35.94
CA SER A 893 25.82 -17.73 -35.67
C SER A 893 26.25 -17.94 -34.22
N VAL A 894 25.50 -18.74 -33.46
CA VAL A 894 25.82 -19.12 -32.09
C VAL A 894 25.97 -20.63 -32.00
N ILE A 895 27.11 -21.09 -31.50
CA ILE A 895 27.47 -22.50 -31.41
C ILE A 895 27.81 -22.83 -29.95
N GLU A 896 27.04 -23.74 -29.36
CA GLU A 896 27.32 -24.29 -28.03
C GLU A 896 28.00 -25.66 -28.19
N TYR A 897 29.13 -25.86 -27.49
CA TYR A 897 29.89 -27.12 -27.58
C TYR A 897 29.54 -28.04 -26.41
N SER A 898 29.37 -29.33 -26.70
CA SER A 898 29.29 -30.37 -25.68
C SER A 898 30.68 -30.67 -25.10
N GLN A 899 31.21 -29.76 -24.27
CA GLN A 899 32.47 -29.84 -23.51
C GLN A 899 33.79 -29.90 -24.34
N GLY A 900 34.86 -29.31 -23.81
CA GLY A 900 36.25 -29.62 -24.20
C GLY A 900 36.92 -28.69 -25.20
N ASN A 901 36.29 -27.60 -25.65
CA ASN A 901 36.91 -26.59 -26.52
C ASN A 901 36.99 -25.22 -25.85
N TRP A 902 37.82 -24.30 -26.40
CA TRP A 902 38.28 -23.04 -25.79
C TRP A 902 37.19 -21.97 -25.51
N GLY A 903 36.11 -22.32 -24.83
CA GLY A 903 34.88 -21.54 -24.72
C GLY A 903 33.70 -22.48 -24.97
N ASP A 904 32.82 -22.66 -23.98
CA ASP A 904 31.65 -23.54 -24.12
C ASP A 904 30.55 -22.91 -25.02
N LEU A 905 30.74 -21.65 -25.42
CA LEU A 905 29.98 -20.98 -26.46
C LEU A 905 30.88 -20.19 -27.43
N GLU A 906 30.59 -20.29 -28.72
CA GLU A 906 31.15 -19.49 -29.81
C GLU A 906 30.06 -18.61 -30.45
N VAL A 907 30.35 -17.33 -30.63
CA VAL A 907 29.46 -16.33 -31.24
C VAL A 907 30.16 -15.67 -32.41
N THR A 908 29.61 -15.82 -33.62
CA THR A 908 30.11 -15.26 -34.87
C THR A 908 29.06 -14.33 -35.49
N ILE A 909 29.50 -13.17 -36.01
CA ILE A 909 28.64 -12.24 -36.75
C ILE A 909 28.94 -12.39 -38.24
N ASP A 910 27.94 -12.82 -39.00
CA ASP A 910 28.10 -13.33 -40.37
C ASP A 910 27.92 -12.23 -41.45
N ALA A 911 27.28 -11.11 -41.12
CA ALA A 911 27.11 -9.95 -42.01
C ALA A 911 27.00 -8.63 -41.20
N MET A 912 27.26 -7.49 -41.83
CA MET A 912 27.01 -6.16 -41.26
C MET A 912 26.18 -5.33 -42.26
N PRO A 913 25.34 -4.38 -41.80
CA PRO A 913 24.65 -3.46 -42.70
C PRO A 913 25.64 -2.71 -43.62
N SER A 914 25.25 -2.51 -44.88
CA SER A 914 26.09 -1.84 -45.88
C SER A 914 26.13 -0.31 -45.75
N ALA A 915 25.28 0.27 -44.91
CA ALA A 915 25.18 1.71 -44.63
C ALA A 915 25.16 1.99 -43.12
N GLY A 916 25.69 3.16 -42.72
CA GLY A 916 25.78 3.61 -41.32
C GLY A 916 26.98 3.03 -40.55
N ASN A 917 27.15 3.51 -39.30
CA ASN A 917 28.19 3.03 -38.39
C ASN A 917 27.58 2.08 -37.35
N PHE A 918 27.85 0.79 -37.52
CA PHE A 918 27.29 -0.26 -36.68
C PHE A 918 28.24 -0.70 -35.56
N LYS A 919 27.70 -0.96 -34.37
CA LYS A 919 28.45 -1.51 -33.23
C LYS A 919 27.60 -2.46 -32.40
N THR A 920 28.20 -3.56 -31.96
CA THR A 920 27.56 -4.57 -31.10
C THR A 920 28.40 -4.87 -29.88
N TRP A 921 27.75 -4.93 -28.73
CA TRP A 921 28.26 -5.57 -27.52
C TRP A 921 27.57 -6.91 -27.33
N VAL A 922 28.38 -7.95 -27.13
CA VAL A 922 27.89 -9.24 -26.65
C VAL A 922 27.93 -9.19 -25.13
N ILE A 923 26.76 -9.20 -24.54
CA ILE A 923 26.60 -9.14 -23.10
C ILE A 923 26.28 -10.54 -22.65
N TYR A 924 27.29 -11.21 -22.13
CA TYR A 924 27.12 -12.39 -21.32
C TYR A 924 26.79 -11.98 -19.91
N TYR A 925 25.72 -12.55 -19.40
CA TYR A 925 25.35 -12.36 -18.02
C TYR A 925 24.79 -13.63 -17.46
N SER A 926 25.40 -14.12 -16.38
CA SER A 926 24.77 -15.18 -15.60
C SER A 926 23.35 -14.74 -15.19
N ALA A 927 22.40 -15.66 -14.97
CA ALA A 927 21.08 -15.29 -14.42
C ALA A 927 21.17 -14.36 -13.18
N GLU A 928 22.31 -14.41 -12.49
CA GLU A 928 22.68 -13.64 -11.31
C GLU A 928 23.03 -12.16 -11.56
N GLN A 929 23.27 -11.73 -12.81
CA GLN A 929 23.65 -10.36 -13.19
C GLN A 929 22.48 -9.47 -13.65
N ILE A 930 21.29 -10.04 -13.89
CA ILE A 930 20.06 -9.32 -14.32
C ILE A 930 19.23 -8.86 -13.12
N ALA A 931 19.55 -9.33 -11.91
CA ALA A 931 18.65 -9.24 -10.77
C ALA A 931 18.69 -7.84 -10.11
N SER A 932 18.36 -6.79 -10.85
CA SER A 932 17.96 -5.52 -10.26
C SER A 932 16.43 -5.36 -10.19
N SER A 933 15.61 -6.08 -10.97
CA SER A 933 14.17 -5.75 -10.96
C SER A 933 13.15 -6.85 -11.31
N THR A 934 13.35 -8.15 -11.03
CA THR A 934 12.17 -9.04 -11.02
C THR A 934 11.31 -8.78 -9.79
N ILE A 935 10.50 -7.72 -9.83
CA ILE A 935 9.46 -7.40 -8.86
C ILE A 935 8.25 -6.86 -9.62
N GLY A 936 7.20 -7.67 -9.72
CA GLY A 936 5.85 -7.18 -10.00
C GLY A 936 4.98 -8.12 -10.82
N GLN A 937 4.54 -9.23 -10.24
CA GLN A 937 3.17 -9.73 -10.42
C GLN A 937 2.66 -10.32 -9.11
#